data_AF-A0A817GXV2-F1
#
_entry.id   AF-A0A817GXV2-F1
#
_cell.length_a   1.000
_cell.length_b   1.000
_cell.length_c   1.000
_cell.angle_alpha   90.00
_cell.angle_beta   90.00
_cell.angle_gamma   90.00
#
_symmetry.space_group_name_H-M   'P 1'
#
loop_
_entity.id
_entity.type
_entity.pdbx_description
1 polymer ?
#
loop_
_entity_poly.entity_id
_entity_poly.type
_entity_poly.pdbx_seq_one_letter_code
_entity_poly.pdbx_strand_id
1 'polypeptide(L)'
;MFLEYLKSKDADDFFDWDEHHHRSYTYTINPKTSRGLTDSQQNLKQALQSLGYIDNNNKILKYPSESFEEFIEFRRQVYNKFSQGTWYDIRNAYDILRDQSTQLKSQRQQKLDLLYSIDEFKFFDILDESDEILRHGKELNYTLGLSKTLDGGQIRWEIPFLLFKIILTENKFSESLKKFSQEDDCPLVFQENFISVSGIGGGSPLVRFVKYDFFLQNIKPDLCQKLCEILLARFRLKQTNIIDDDGENYGSYEDFVEGKCLFKEDRIIKLLKTKSRDMLNSFLLAKAWLSHKLLYHVMSYRYRVEYGLSEKRGKEIAIPFRGKDLPSENSEFSHPDIMIGFTILSYLYRGLDSKQVKNGLIKLKNDPKQDKDSLLQKWVQENKNWIEERSQKEKEGFPEWLKSFKTLDLENEDRIKKAHFYLSRNFSFVQYYLSNFTFTNGTKYYEKKLTGNAHTLAGEGKTKGFSGTDDCNDTMPEPIAPNRLPSQEGTNSKMLHILSRDVNKTYQSKIEISSTMELLDQVCEYAKQNKDCYVLIDAGAIITEISNFDVCKYLIKKIDKRFDGIVYFSDKNNKIIIILRNEEYFPLSTCHIDNKKLFVYLDKVHTRGTDLKLPLTARGMVTLGKNMNKDKLMQAVMRLRELDFKQSIVLWGTKEISAEIANINGMTIDNITNKHVLIWVTYNTIQKNENDLYLVTKEKLKYVIKRRALEYQKKIKEIPMDSLIIAYVSEGLDSIEKSYGITP
;
A
#
# COMPACT_ATOMS: atom_id res chain seq x y z
N MET A 1 -24.66 -7.31 13.99
CA MET A 1 -25.51 -8.36 14.57
C MET A 1 -25.14 -8.67 16.02
N PHE A 2 -24.08 -9.44 16.33
CA PHE A 2 -23.77 -9.80 17.73
C PHE A 2 -23.50 -8.59 18.63
N LEU A 3 -22.66 -7.65 18.18
CA LEU A 3 -22.42 -6.37 18.88
C LEU A 3 -23.70 -5.55 19.13
N GLU A 4 -24.69 -5.63 18.24
CA GLU A 4 -25.95 -4.89 18.38
C GLU A 4 -26.91 -5.57 19.35
N TYR A 5 -26.95 -6.92 19.36
CA TYR A 5 -27.70 -7.68 20.37
C TYR A 5 -27.24 -7.32 21.79
N LEU A 6 -25.93 -7.19 21.99
CA LEU A 6 -25.33 -6.87 23.28
C LEU A 6 -25.62 -5.45 23.76
N LYS A 7 -25.68 -4.48 22.84
CA LYS A 7 -26.13 -3.13 23.18
C LYS A 7 -27.56 -3.11 23.70
N SER A 8 -28.38 -4.07 23.27
CA SER A 8 -29.73 -4.28 23.77
C SER A 8 -29.85 -5.31 24.90
N LYS A 9 -28.75 -5.67 25.59
CA LYS A 9 -28.80 -6.71 26.64
C LYS A 9 -29.72 -6.32 27.81
N ASP A 10 -29.76 -5.03 28.17
CA ASP A 10 -30.52 -4.50 29.29
C ASP A 10 -31.83 -3.83 28.84
N ALA A 11 -32.25 -4.03 27.58
CA ALA A 11 -33.46 -3.45 27.03
C ALA A 11 -34.69 -3.74 27.89
N ASP A 12 -35.41 -2.67 28.25
CA ASP A 12 -36.59 -2.70 29.12
C ASP A 12 -37.82 -1.98 28.52
N ASP A 13 -37.71 -1.53 27.26
CA ASP A 13 -38.69 -0.69 26.55
C ASP A 13 -38.89 0.71 27.15
N PHE A 14 -37.91 1.26 27.87
CA PHE A 14 -37.93 2.66 28.32
C PHE A 14 -36.80 3.47 27.71
N PHE A 15 -37.12 4.70 27.30
CA PHE A 15 -36.11 5.61 26.75
C PHE A 15 -35.28 6.23 27.88
N ASP A 16 -33.98 5.93 27.89
CA ASP A 16 -33.02 6.43 28.86
C ASP A 16 -32.51 7.84 28.49
N TRP A 17 -33.00 8.84 29.23
CA TRP A 17 -32.61 10.23 29.03
C TRP A 17 -31.25 10.58 29.62
N ASP A 18 -30.78 9.83 30.63
CA ASP A 18 -29.45 10.01 31.20
C ASP A 18 -28.40 9.46 30.23
N GLU A 19 -28.67 8.31 29.61
CA GLU A 19 -27.85 7.78 28.52
C GLU A 19 -27.82 8.71 27.31
N HIS A 20 -28.94 9.33 26.93
CA HIS A 20 -28.97 10.35 25.88
C HIS A 20 -28.06 11.53 26.21
N HIS A 21 -28.08 11.98 27.46
CA HIS A 21 -27.23 13.07 27.93
C HIS A 21 -25.73 12.69 27.84
N HIS A 22 -25.37 11.49 28.30
CA HIS A 22 -24.00 11.00 28.26
C HIS A 22 -23.49 10.77 26.85
N ARG A 23 -24.31 10.20 25.96
CA ARG A 23 -23.95 10.02 24.54
C ARG A 23 -23.79 11.36 23.84
N SER A 24 -24.56 12.40 24.21
CA SER A 24 -24.44 13.76 23.65
C SER A 24 -23.19 14.52 24.10
N TYR A 25 -22.58 14.18 25.25
CA TYR A 25 -21.44 14.90 25.85
C TYR A 25 -20.23 13.99 26.14
N THR A 26 -19.66 13.33 25.13
CA THR A 26 -18.35 12.67 25.23
C THR A 26 -17.18 13.59 24.86
N TYR A 27 -17.15 14.79 25.44
CA TYR A 27 -15.94 15.55 25.76
C TYR A 27 -16.21 16.24 27.11
N THR A 28 -15.47 15.87 28.14
CA THR A 28 -15.42 16.39 29.54
C THR A 28 -16.34 15.77 30.64
N ILE A 29 -15.67 14.98 31.50
CA ILE A 29 -15.71 14.85 32.98
C ILE A 29 -17.00 14.44 33.74
N ASN A 30 -16.84 13.37 34.54
CA ASN A 30 -17.57 12.82 35.71
C ASN A 30 -19.12 12.75 35.72
N PRO A 31 -19.70 11.53 35.85
CA PRO A 31 -21.11 11.35 36.16
C PRO A 31 -21.35 11.38 37.67
N LYS A 32 -22.34 12.16 38.11
CA LYS A 32 -23.25 11.94 39.26
C LYS A 32 -23.81 13.28 39.74
N THR A 33 -24.92 13.70 39.15
CA THR A 33 -26.02 14.38 39.84
C THR A 33 -27.24 14.31 38.93
N SER A 34 -28.35 13.75 39.43
CA SER A 34 -29.64 13.75 38.76
C SER A 34 -30.09 15.20 38.52
N ARG A 35 -29.96 15.69 37.28
CA ARG A 35 -30.58 16.95 36.86
C ARG A 35 -31.68 16.62 35.87
N GLY A 36 -32.83 17.29 36.01
CA GLY A 36 -33.95 17.15 35.08
C GLY A 36 -33.55 17.43 33.63
N LEU A 37 -34.41 17.03 32.69
CA LEU A 37 -34.16 17.17 31.25
C LEU A 37 -33.79 18.62 30.87
N THR A 38 -32.72 18.77 30.09
CA THR A 38 -32.37 20.05 29.45
C THR A 38 -33.49 20.51 28.50
N ASP A 39 -33.57 21.81 28.21
CA ASP A 39 -34.58 22.36 27.29
C ASP A 39 -34.55 21.67 25.91
N SER A 40 -33.34 21.36 25.42
CA SER A 40 -33.15 20.57 24.20
C SER A 40 -33.74 19.16 24.31
N GLN A 41 -33.48 18.45 25.42
CA GLN A 41 -34.07 17.12 25.65
C GLN A 41 -35.59 17.17 25.82
N GLN A 42 -36.15 18.24 26.41
CA GLN A 42 -37.59 18.42 26.51
C GLN A 42 -38.24 18.60 25.13
N ASN A 43 -37.62 19.40 24.25
CA ASN A 43 -38.10 19.56 22.87
C ASN A 43 -37.99 18.25 22.08
N LEU A 44 -36.89 17.52 22.24
CA LEU A 44 -36.72 16.20 21.62
C LEU A 44 -37.76 15.20 22.15
N LYS A 45 -38.02 15.20 23.46
CA LYS A 45 -39.05 14.37 24.09
C LYS A 45 -40.42 14.63 23.48
N GLN A 46 -40.82 15.90 23.38
CA GLN A 46 -42.08 16.28 22.73
C GLN A 46 -42.13 15.85 21.26
N ALA A 47 -41.03 16.02 20.52
CA ALA A 47 -40.94 15.57 19.13
C ALA A 47 -41.16 14.05 19.02
N LEU A 48 -40.44 13.24 19.81
CA LEU A 48 -40.57 11.79 19.84
C LEU A 48 -41.97 11.33 20.27
N GLN A 49 -42.58 11.98 21.27
CA GLN A 49 -43.96 11.72 21.71
C GLN A 49 -44.99 12.04 20.62
N SER A 50 -44.87 13.20 19.97
CA SER A 50 -45.77 13.61 18.89
C SER A 50 -45.65 12.75 17.62
N LEU A 51 -44.53 12.04 17.48
CA LEU A 51 -44.30 11.06 16.42
C LEU A 51 -44.68 9.65 16.87
N GLY A 52 -45.03 9.45 18.13
CA GLY A 52 -45.42 8.16 18.72
C GLY A 52 -44.26 7.20 18.93
N TYR A 53 -43.01 7.66 19.03
CA TYR A 53 -41.86 6.81 19.38
C TYR A 53 -41.86 6.42 20.85
N ILE A 54 -42.26 7.35 21.73
CA ILE A 54 -42.35 7.14 23.17
C ILE A 54 -43.67 7.70 23.71
N ASP A 55 -44.13 7.21 24.86
CA ASP A 55 -45.29 7.76 25.58
C ASP A 55 -44.92 8.84 26.61
N ASN A 56 -45.88 9.23 27.45
CA ASN A 56 -45.67 10.23 28.51
C ASN A 56 -44.71 9.74 29.61
N ASN A 57 -44.62 8.44 29.82
CA ASN A 57 -43.77 7.77 30.80
C ASN A 57 -42.42 7.34 30.20
N ASN A 58 -42.09 7.80 28.98
CA ASN A 58 -40.91 7.42 28.21
C ASN A 58 -40.91 5.95 27.73
N LYS A 59 -42.03 5.23 27.82
CA LYS A 59 -42.12 3.87 27.29
C LYS A 59 -42.02 3.92 25.77
N ILE A 60 -41.14 3.11 25.19
CA ILE A 60 -40.92 2.99 23.76
C ILE A 60 -42.12 2.26 23.14
N LEU A 61 -42.81 2.94 22.23
CA LEU A 61 -43.99 2.42 21.52
C LEU A 61 -43.63 1.86 20.14
N LYS A 62 -42.59 2.43 19.51
CA LYS A 62 -42.01 1.96 18.26
C LYS A 62 -40.53 2.27 18.22
N TYR A 63 -39.77 1.42 17.55
CA TYR A 63 -38.34 1.62 17.29
C TYR A 63 -38.12 1.73 15.77
N PRO A 64 -37.13 2.53 15.33
CA PRO A 64 -36.79 2.62 13.92
C PRO A 64 -35.95 1.39 13.47
N SER A 65 -36.16 0.88 12.24
CA SER A 65 -35.45 -0.31 11.77
C SER A 65 -33.98 -0.04 11.39
N GLU A 66 -33.26 -1.09 11.00
CA GLU A 66 -31.80 -1.08 10.76
C GLU A 66 -31.38 -0.47 9.40
N SER A 67 -32.32 -0.16 8.49
CA SER A 67 -31.97 0.33 7.15
C SER A 67 -31.51 1.79 7.14
N PHE A 68 -30.59 2.11 6.22
CA PHE A 68 -30.11 3.48 6.07
C PHE A 68 -31.22 4.42 5.59
N GLU A 69 -32.11 3.96 4.69
CA GLU A 69 -33.26 4.74 4.24
C GLU A 69 -34.20 5.13 5.39
N GLU A 70 -34.45 4.23 6.33
CA GLU A 70 -35.31 4.52 7.48
C GLU A 70 -34.63 5.40 8.53
N PHE A 71 -33.31 5.34 8.68
CA PHE A 71 -32.60 6.34 9.49
C PHE A 71 -32.77 7.75 8.91
N ILE A 72 -32.67 7.89 7.57
CA ILE A 72 -32.89 9.18 6.90
C ILE A 72 -34.33 9.65 7.11
N GLU A 73 -35.30 8.75 7.03
CA GLU A 73 -36.71 9.07 7.24
C GLU A 73 -37.01 9.45 8.71
N PHE A 74 -36.51 8.67 9.67
CA PHE A 74 -36.56 9.01 11.10
C PHE A 74 -35.99 10.41 11.35
N ARG A 75 -34.80 10.68 10.81
CA ARG A 75 -34.13 11.97 10.95
C ARG A 75 -35.00 13.09 10.40
N ARG A 76 -35.58 12.91 9.20
CA ARG A 76 -36.44 13.92 8.56
C ARG A 76 -37.65 14.24 9.43
N GLN A 77 -38.31 13.21 9.96
CA GLN A 77 -39.50 13.35 10.80
C GLN A 77 -39.19 14.06 12.13
N VAL A 78 -38.12 13.64 12.81
CA VAL A 78 -37.72 14.22 14.10
C VAL A 78 -37.22 15.64 13.92
N TYR A 79 -36.36 15.90 12.92
CA TYR A 79 -35.81 17.24 12.66
C TYR A 79 -36.91 18.28 12.39
N ASN A 80 -37.97 17.90 11.65
CA ASN A 80 -39.09 18.80 11.37
C ASN A 80 -39.88 19.22 12.62
N LYS A 81 -39.79 18.43 13.70
CA LYS A 81 -40.51 18.67 14.96
C LYS A 81 -39.59 19.09 16.12
N PHE A 82 -38.28 18.97 15.94
CA PHE A 82 -37.28 19.26 16.96
C PHE A 82 -36.62 20.61 16.68
N SER A 83 -37.25 21.68 17.18
CA SER A 83 -36.74 23.05 17.06
C SER A 83 -35.37 23.18 17.72
N GLN A 84 -34.35 23.56 16.94
CA GLN A 84 -32.95 23.76 17.37
C GLN A 84 -32.14 22.50 17.73
N GLY A 85 -32.60 21.32 17.33
CA GLY A 85 -31.88 20.07 17.57
C GLY A 85 -30.61 19.86 16.73
N THR A 86 -29.56 19.30 17.32
CA THR A 86 -28.38 18.91 16.55
C THR A 86 -28.55 17.55 15.87
N TRP A 87 -27.78 17.30 14.80
CA TRP A 87 -27.72 15.97 14.17
C TRP A 87 -27.35 14.87 15.18
N TYR A 88 -26.50 15.21 16.16
CA TYR A 88 -25.99 14.26 17.13
C TYR A 88 -27.08 13.82 18.11
N ASP A 89 -27.93 14.74 18.57
CA ASP A 89 -29.07 14.43 19.45
C ASP A 89 -30.06 13.48 18.75
N ILE A 90 -30.38 13.76 17.48
CA ILE A 90 -31.28 12.90 16.69
C ILE A 90 -30.65 11.51 16.51
N ARG A 91 -29.33 11.44 16.27
CA ARG A 91 -28.62 10.17 16.12
C ARG A 91 -28.60 9.39 17.43
N ASN A 92 -28.35 10.03 18.55
CA ASN A 92 -28.32 9.40 19.87
C ASN A 92 -29.70 8.89 20.26
N ALA A 93 -30.77 9.65 20.01
CA ALA A 93 -32.14 9.19 20.24
C ALA A 93 -32.50 7.98 19.36
N TYR A 94 -32.08 7.98 18.09
CA TYR A 94 -32.25 6.82 17.21
C TYR A 94 -31.55 5.58 17.79
N ASP A 95 -30.31 5.72 18.24
CA ASP A 95 -29.54 4.60 18.78
C ASP A 95 -30.14 4.09 20.12
N ILE A 96 -30.61 4.98 21.01
CA ILE A 96 -31.26 4.58 22.29
C ILE A 96 -32.60 3.87 22.06
N LEU A 97 -33.45 4.36 21.15
CA LEU A 97 -34.71 3.70 20.80
C LEU A 97 -34.49 2.25 20.32
N ARG A 98 -33.38 2.00 19.61
CA ARG A 98 -33.01 0.67 19.14
C ARG A 98 -32.39 -0.18 20.24
N ASP A 99 -31.52 0.41 21.05
CA ASP A 99 -30.80 -0.30 22.10
C ASP A 99 -31.76 -0.72 23.23
N GLN A 100 -32.76 0.08 23.57
CA GLN A 100 -33.72 -0.20 24.65
C GLN A 100 -34.97 -0.99 24.23
N SER A 101 -35.10 -1.36 22.95
CA SER A 101 -36.27 -2.13 22.44
C SER A 101 -36.13 -3.64 22.68
N THR A 102 -37.03 -4.22 23.49
CA THR A 102 -37.09 -5.67 23.77
C THR A 102 -37.48 -6.46 22.52
N GLN A 103 -38.36 -5.91 21.68
CA GLN A 103 -38.76 -6.53 20.42
C GLN A 103 -37.58 -6.64 19.46
N LEU A 104 -36.79 -5.56 19.30
CA LEU A 104 -35.61 -5.58 18.45
C LEU A 104 -34.51 -6.50 19.02
N LYS A 105 -34.33 -6.52 20.35
CA LYS A 105 -33.47 -7.50 21.04
C LYS A 105 -33.86 -8.94 20.69
N SER A 106 -35.15 -9.28 20.75
CA SER A 106 -35.66 -10.61 20.41
C SER A 106 -35.40 -10.98 18.95
N GLN A 107 -35.63 -10.05 18.02
CA GLN A 107 -35.30 -10.25 16.60
C GLN A 107 -33.79 -10.46 16.38
N ARG A 108 -32.95 -9.70 17.08
CA ARG A 108 -31.48 -9.86 17.02
C ARG A 108 -31.06 -11.21 17.59
N GLN A 109 -31.67 -11.66 18.69
CA GLN A 109 -31.42 -12.99 19.27
C GLN A 109 -31.81 -14.10 18.29
N GLN A 110 -32.99 -14.04 17.67
CA GLN A 110 -33.42 -15.03 16.67
C GLN A 110 -32.45 -15.12 15.48
N LYS A 111 -31.98 -13.97 14.97
CA LYS A 111 -30.95 -13.94 13.91
C LYS A 111 -29.64 -14.56 14.37
N LEU A 112 -29.23 -14.33 15.63
CA LEU A 112 -28.03 -14.94 16.21
C LEU A 112 -28.18 -16.45 16.38
N ASP A 113 -29.33 -16.92 16.85
CA ASP A 113 -29.63 -18.35 16.98
C ASP A 113 -29.58 -19.04 15.61
N LEU A 114 -30.14 -18.41 14.57
CA LEU A 114 -30.02 -18.88 13.20
C LEU A 114 -28.56 -18.91 12.73
N LEU A 115 -27.77 -17.88 13.05
CA LEU A 115 -26.34 -17.86 12.72
C LEU A 115 -25.59 -18.98 13.44
N TYR A 116 -25.90 -19.26 14.70
CA TYR A 116 -25.32 -20.38 15.45
C TYR A 116 -25.72 -21.74 14.88
N SER A 117 -26.91 -21.87 14.27
CA SER A 117 -27.31 -23.10 13.58
C SER A 117 -26.45 -23.42 12.34
N ILE A 118 -25.69 -22.45 11.81
CA ILE A 118 -24.73 -22.71 10.73
C ILE A 118 -23.65 -23.71 11.17
N ASP A 119 -23.24 -23.68 12.45
CA ASP A 119 -22.25 -24.62 13.01
C ASP A 119 -22.75 -26.08 13.00
N GLU A 120 -24.06 -26.32 12.84
CA GLU A 120 -24.65 -27.67 12.71
C GLU A 120 -24.37 -28.29 11.33
N PHE A 121 -24.11 -27.46 10.31
CA PHE A 121 -23.78 -27.93 8.97
C PHE A 121 -22.33 -28.40 8.94
N LYS A 122 -22.11 -29.64 8.49
CA LYS A 122 -20.77 -30.13 8.21
C LYS A 122 -20.27 -29.52 6.89
N PHE A 123 -19.38 -28.54 6.98
CA PHE A 123 -18.66 -28.00 5.83
C PHE A 123 -17.15 -28.29 5.92
N PHE A 124 -16.47 -28.17 4.77
CA PHE A 124 -15.02 -28.25 4.63
C PHE A 124 -14.57 -27.16 3.67
N ASP A 125 -13.56 -26.39 4.06
CA ASP A 125 -12.96 -25.39 3.18
C ASP A 125 -11.80 -26.05 2.41
N ILE A 126 -11.84 -25.95 1.09
CA ILE A 126 -10.76 -26.44 0.22
C ILE A 126 -10.05 -25.23 -0.39
N LEU A 127 -8.77 -25.10 -0.08
CA LEU A 127 -7.93 -24.00 -0.54
C LEU A 127 -6.91 -24.54 -1.57
N ASP A 128 -7.07 -24.16 -2.83
CA ASP A 128 -6.00 -24.33 -3.83
C ASP A 128 -4.98 -23.20 -3.68
N GLU A 129 -3.69 -23.46 -3.95
CA GLU A 129 -2.59 -22.52 -3.70
C GLU A 129 -2.60 -21.95 -2.27
N SER A 130 -2.76 -22.86 -1.31
CA SER A 130 -2.95 -22.54 0.11
C SER A 130 -1.79 -21.74 0.72
N ASP A 131 -0.57 -21.87 0.22
CA ASP A 131 0.61 -21.07 0.59
C ASP A 131 0.47 -19.60 0.19
N GLU A 132 -0.21 -19.29 -0.90
CA GLU A 132 -0.49 -17.92 -1.34
C GLU A 132 -1.74 -17.35 -0.68
N ILE A 133 -2.79 -18.16 -0.48
CA ILE A 133 -4.02 -17.75 0.20
C ILE A 133 -3.76 -17.47 1.68
N LEU A 134 -3.02 -18.37 2.35
CA LEU A 134 -2.72 -18.30 3.78
C LEU A 134 -1.40 -17.58 4.07
N ARG A 135 -0.84 -16.86 3.08
CA ARG A 135 0.35 -16.05 3.30
C ARG A 135 0.13 -15.04 4.42
N HIS A 136 1.10 -14.90 5.31
CA HIS A 136 1.11 -13.88 6.36
C HIS A 136 1.26 -12.46 5.75
N GLY A 137 1.08 -11.43 6.56
CA GLY A 137 1.17 -10.03 6.13
C GLY A 137 -0.10 -9.49 5.47
N LYS A 138 -1.17 -10.29 5.39
CA LYS A 138 -2.53 -9.83 5.07
C LYS A 138 -3.42 -10.01 6.30
N GLU A 139 -4.16 -8.95 6.63
CA GLU A 139 -5.25 -8.99 7.59
C GLU A 139 -6.53 -8.49 6.91
N LEU A 140 -7.64 -9.22 7.11
CA LEU A 140 -8.97 -8.71 6.87
C LEU A 140 -9.35 -7.82 8.04
N ASN A 141 -9.64 -6.55 7.78
CA ASN A 141 -9.95 -5.57 8.83
C ASN A 141 -11.40 -5.09 8.71
N TYR A 142 -12.16 -5.25 9.79
CA TYR A 142 -13.47 -4.61 9.96
C TYR A 142 -13.32 -3.45 10.93
N THR A 143 -13.47 -2.24 10.43
CA THR A 143 -13.32 -1.01 11.22
C THR A 143 -14.52 -0.82 12.14
N LEU A 144 -14.27 -0.41 13.39
CA LEU A 144 -15.28 -0.17 14.40
C LEU A 144 -15.25 1.29 14.85
N GLY A 145 -16.43 1.88 15.03
CA GLY A 145 -16.58 3.26 15.48
C GLY A 145 -16.53 4.30 14.36
N LEU A 146 -16.47 5.57 14.74
CA LEU A 146 -16.41 6.70 13.81
C LEU A 146 -14.99 6.89 13.27
N SER A 147 -14.89 7.28 12.01
CA SER A 147 -13.61 7.65 11.40
C SER A 147 -13.04 8.90 12.07
N LYS A 148 -11.74 8.90 12.37
CA LYS A 148 -10.96 10.01 12.90
C LYS A 148 -9.91 10.45 11.88
N THR A 149 -9.40 11.67 12.05
CA THR A 149 -8.21 12.17 11.35
C THR A 149 -6.95 11.64 12.03
N LEU A 150 -5.87 11.46 11.26
CA LEU A 150 -4.57 11.06 11.82
C LEU A 150 -4.04 12.08 12.84
N ASP A 151 -3.41 11.58 13.91
CA ASP A 151 -2.63 12.37 14.87
C ASP A 151 -1.55 13.18 14.14
N GLY A 152 -1.24 14.36 14.65
CA GLY A 152 -0.30 15.32 14.05
C GLY A 152 -0.79 16.09 12.83
N GLY A 153 -1.95 15.75 12.26
CA GLY A 153 -2.57 16.48 11.15
C GLY A 153 -1.60 16.77 10.01
N GLN A 154 -1.51 18.04 9.59
CA GLN A 154 -0.66 18.44 8.46
C GLN A 154 0.82 18.13 8.64
N ILE A 155 1.34 18.21 9.88
CA ILE A 155 2.76 17.98 10.18
C ILE A 155 3.16 16.56 9.78
N ARG A 156 2.22 15.61 9.88
CA ARG A 156 2.46 14.19 9.61
C ARG A 156 2.91 13.89 8.19
N TRP A 157 2.30 14.53 7.20
CA TRP A 157 2.73 14.40 5.80
C TRP A 157 3.75 15.47 5.40
N GLU A 158 3.88 16.56 6.15
CA GLU A 158 4.86 17.61 5.87
C GLU A 158 6.32 17.11 6.01
N ILE A 159 6.62 16.34 7.06
CA ILE A 159 7.98 15.81 7.30
C ILE A 159 8.48 14.92 6.14
N PRO A 160 7.72 13.90 5.65
CA PRO A 160 8.16 13.15 4.49
C PRO A 160 8.26 14.01 3.21
N PHE A 161 7.41 15.02 3.02
CA PHE A 161 7.62 15.98 1.91
C PHE A 161 8.96 16.71 2.03
N LEU A 162 9.36 17.16 3.23
CA LEU A 162 10.67 17.80 3.42
C LEU A 162 11.82 16.85 3.09
N LEU A 163 11.76 15.60 3.57
CA LEU A 163 12.77 14.57 3.28
C LEU A 163 12.88 14.29 1.78
N PHE A 164 11.75 14.06 1.11
CA PHE A 164 11.75 13.84 -0.34
C PHE A 164 12.18 15.07 -1.11
N LYS A 165 11.87 16.28 -0.63
CA LYS A 165 12.36 17.51 -1.25
C LYS A 165 13.89 17.58 -1.19
N ILE A 166 14.49 17.32 -0.03
CA ILE A 166 15.95 17.31 0.13
C ILE A 166 16.57 16.29 -0.84
N ILE A 167 16.09 15.05 -0.83
CA ILE A 167 16.64 13.96 -1.65
C ILE A 167 16.49 14.21 -3.16
N LEU A 168 15.32 14.70 -3.59
CA LEU A 168 14.93 14.72 -5.01
C LEU A 168 15.19 16.06 -5.70
N THR A 169 15.45 17.14 -4.94
CA THR A 169 15.57 18.49 -5.52
C THR A 169 16.86 19.23 -5.14
N GLU A 170 17.58 18.83 -4.09
CA GLU A 170 18.85 19.49 -3.76
C GLU A 170 20.01 18.94 -4.62
N ASN A 171 20.75 19.84 -5.26
CA ASN A 171 21.86 19.48 -6.17
C ASN A 171 22.91 18.60 -5.50
N LYS A 172 23.29 18.90 -4.24
CA LYS A 172 24.28 18.12 -3.48
C LYS A 172 23.89 16.64 -3.37
N PHE A 173 22.62 16.38 -3.07
CA PHE A 173 22.09 15.01 -2.99
C PHE A 173 21.99 14.39 -4.39
N SER A 174 21.45 15.10 -5.37
CA SER A 174 21.32 14.61 -6.75
C SER A 174 22.67 14.17 -7.36
N GLU A 175 23.71 15.00 -7.22
CA GLU A 175 25.07 14.69 -7.71
C GLU A 175 25.67 13.46 -7.00
N SER A 176 25.50 13.39 -5.68
CA SER A 176 25.96 12.25 -4.88
C SER A 176 25.25 10.96 -5.30
N LEU A 177 23.92 10.99 -5.43
CA LEU A 177 23.12 9.84 -5.85
C LEU A 177 23.51 9.37 -7.26
N LYS A 178 23.73 10.30 -8.20
CA LYS A 178 24.18 10.00 -9.56
C LYS A 178 25.57 9.35 -9.59
N LYS A 179 26.48 9.78 -8.71
CA LYS A 179 27.80 9.15 -8.57
C LYS A 179 27.67 7.73 -8.02
N PHE A 180 26.93 7.55 -6.93
CA PHE A 180 26.77 6.25 -6.27
C PHE A 180 26.00 5.23 -7.12
N SER A 181 25.09 5.67 -7.99
CA SER A 181 24.34 4.75 -8.88
C SER A 181 25.23 4.10 -9.95
N GLN A 182 26.42 4.64 -10.22
CA GLN A 182 27.36 4.11 -11.20
C GLN A 182 28.29 3.05 -10.63
N GLU A 183 28.37 2.92 -9.31
CA GLU A 183 29.23 1.94 -8.64
C GLU A 183 28.87 0.49 -9.00
N ASP A 184 29.87 -0.40 -8.99
CA ASP A 184 29.69 -1.80 -9.41
C ASP A 184 28.80 -2.61 -8.47
N ASP A 185 28.84 -2.25 -7.19
CA ASP A 185 28.04 -2.88 -6.14
C ASP A 185 26.59 -2.35 -6.08
N CYS A 186 26.22 -1.42 -6.98
CA CYS A 186 24.88 -0.87 -7.18
C CYS A 186 24.13 -0.56 -5.86
N PRO A 187 24.65 0.35 -5.01
CA PRO A 187 24.05 0.66 -3.72
C PRO A 187 22.65 1.30 -3.82
N LEU A 188 22.35 1.92 -4.96
CA LEU A 188 21.08 2.57 -5.27
C LEU A 188 20.80 2.59 -6.78
N VAL A 189 19.54 2.78 -7.14
CA VAL A 189 19.07 3.06 -8.51
C VAL A 189 18.67 4.54 -8.60
N PHE A 190 19.20 5.24 -9.62
CA PHE A 190 18.93 6.64 -9.88
C PHE A 190 18.63 6.86 -11.36
N GLN A 191 17.45 7.41 -11.67
CA GLN A 191 17.05 7.80 -13.02
C GLN A 191 16.69 9.28 -13.03
N GLU A 192 17.63 10.09 -13.52
CA GLU A 192 17.53 11.56 -13.55
C GLU A 192 16.31 12.02 -14.36
N ASN A 193 16.14 11.47 -15.57
CA ASN A 193 15.07 11.82 -16.50
C ASN A 193 13.94 10.78 -16.48
N PHE A 194 13.43 10.44 -15.29
CA PHE A 194 12.32 9.49 -15.20
C PHE A 194 11.06 10.02 -15.90
N ILE A 195 10.62 9.32 -16.95
CA ILE A 195 9.43 9.63 -17.73
C ILE A 195 8.27 8.76 -17.25
N SER A 196 7.14 9.38 -16.95
CA SER A 196 5.92 8.67 -16.58
C SER A 196 5.29 7.98 -17.80
N VAL A 197 4.43 6.98 -17.58
CA VAL A 197 3.74 6.23 -18.65
C VAL A 197 2.89 7.14 -19.53
N SER A 198 2.35 8.21 -18.96
CA SER A 198 1.58 9.20 -19.72
C SER A 198 2.44 10.02 -20.70
N GLY A 199 3.77 9.82 -20.69
CA GLY A 199 4.72 10.59 -21.50
C GLY A 199 4.98 11.99 -20.95
N ILE A 200 4.35 12.35 -19.82
CA ILE A 200 4.52 13.66 -19.18
C ILE A 200 5.79 13.62 -18.33
N GLY A 201 6.75 14.46 -18.69
CA GLY A 201 7.98 14.69 -17.91
C GLY A 201 7.85 15.87 -16.94
N GLY A 202 8.97 16.46 -16.54
CA GLY A 202 8.96 17.63 -15.65
C GLY A 202 8.73 17.33 -14.18
N GLY A 203 9.29 16.22 -13.70
CA GLY A 203 9.12 15.76 -12.31
C GLY A 203 10.42 15.32 -11.66
N SER A 204 10.30 14.78 -10.45
CA SER A 204 11.42 14.28 -9.67
C SER A 204 12.11 13.07 -10.31
N PRO A 205 13.44 12.90 -10.10
CA PRO A 205 14.14 11.68 -10.48
C PRO A 205 13.54 10.47 -9.75
N LEU A 206 13.63 9.30 -10.37
CA LEU A 206 13.33 8.05 -9.68
C LEU A 206 14.56 7.62 -8.89
N VAL A 207 14.38 7.44 -7.58
CA VAL A 207 15.45 7.04 -6.66
C VAL A 207 14.98 5.83 -5.88
N ARG A 208 15.82 4.80 -5.82
CA ARG A 208 15.56 3.64 -4.97
C ARG A 208 16.82 3.17 -4.27
N PHE A 209 16.81 3.09 -2.95
CA PHE A 209 17.93 2.53 -2.19
C PHE A 209 17.90 1.01 -2.22
N VAL A 210 19.02 0.41 -2.61
CA VAL A 210 19.19 -1.05 -2.67
C VAL A 210 19.75 -1.53 -1.34
N LYS A 211 20.86 -0.93 -0.89
CA LYS A 211 21.59 -1.38 0.32
C LYS A 211 21.27 -0.53 1.56
N TYR A 212 20.89 -1.19 2.64
CA TYR A 212 20.56 -0.52 3.90
C TYR A 212 21.79 0.09 4.58
N ASP A 213 22.90 -0.65 4.64
CA ASP A 213 24.14 -0.17 5.27
C ASP A 213 24.69 1.05 4.52
N PHE A 214 24.61 1.05 3.19
CA PHE A 214 24.94 2.22 2.38
C PHE A 214 24.08 3.42 2.76
N PHE A 215 22.75 3.25 2.84
CA PHE A 215 21.84 4.33 3.24
C PHE A 215 22.20 4.86 4.64
N LEU A 216 22.46 3.96 5.59
CA LEU A 216 22.83 4.34 6.97
C LEU A 216 24.13 5.14 7.04
N GLN A 217 25.15 4.76 6.27
CA GLN A 217 26.48 5.36 6.37
C GLN A 217 26.63 6.61 5.51
N ASN A 218 25.99 6.66 4.34
CA ASN A 218 26.27 7.68 3.30
C ASN A 218 25.12 8.65 3.06
N ILE A 219 23.88 8.29 3.44
CA ILE A 219 22.69 9.11 3.13
C ILE A 219 22.03 9.66 4.39
N LYS A 220 21.80 8.79 5.39
CA LYS A 220 21.11 9.15 6.63
C LYS A 220 21.76 10.33 7.39
N PRO A 221 23.10 10.40 7.58
CA PRO A 221 23.70 11.45 8.40
C PRO A 221 23.49 12.84 7.81
N ASP A 222 23.83 13.03 6.53
CA ASP A 222 23.65 14.30 5.81
C ASP A 222 22.17 14.72 5.76
N LEU A 223 21.27 13.76 5.59
CA LEU A 223 19.83 14.01 5.54
C LEU A 223 19.29 14.41 6.93
N CYS A 224 19.79 13.79 7.99
CA CYS A 224 19.43 14.12 9.36
C CYS A 224 19.88 15.53 9.73
N GLN A 225 21.14 15.86 9.44
CA GLN A 225 21.68 17.20 9.64
C GLN A 225 20.80 18.23 8.91
N LYS A 226 20.53 18.01 7.61
CA LYS A 226 19.76 18.96 6.81
C LYS A 226 18.33 19.14 7.30
N LEU A 227 17.67 18.05 7.69
CA LEU A 227 16.33 18.12 8.24
C LEU A 227 16.32 18.86 9.59
N CYS A 228 17.30 18.60 10.46
CA CYS A 228 17.41 19.28 11.75
C CYS A 228 17.67 20.78 11.59
N GLU A 229 18.53 21.20 10.65
CA GLU A 229 18.72 22.62 10.31
C GLU A 229 17.39 23.32 9.99
N ILE A 230 16.55 22.68 9.15
CA ILE A 230 15.24 23.21 8.77
C ILE A 230 14.30 23.30 9.97
N LEU A 231 14.25 22.26 10.82
CA LEU A 231 13.37 22.24 11.99
C LEU A 231 13.83 23.24 13.06
N LEU A 232 15.14 23.34 13.33
CA LEU A 232 15.71 24.33 14.24
C LEU A 232 15.36 25.75 13.80
N ALA A 233 15.51 26.05 12.51
CA ALA A 233 15.14 27.34 11.94
C ALA A 233 13.62 27.61 12.07
N ARG A 234 12.78 26.63 11.75
CA ARG A 234 11.31 26.72 11.86
C ARG A 234 10.87 27.11 13.27
N PHE A 235 11.47 26.50 14.28
CA PHE A 235 11.14 26.73 15.68
C PHE A 235 12.03 27.77 16.38
N ARG A 236 12.89 28.48 15.63
CA ARG A 236 13.79 29.53 16.13
C ARG A 236 14.69 29.05 17.27
N LEU A 237 15.11 27.79 17.22
CA LEU A 237 16.00 27.18 18.20
C LEU A 237 17.45 27.58 17.88
N LYS A 238 18.10 28.27 18.81
CA LYS A 238 19.49 28.75 18.65
C LYS A 238 20.54 27.71 19.01
N GLN A 239 20.18 26.75 19.85
CA GLN A 239 21.07 25.70 20.34
C GLN A 239 20.74 24.38 19.63
N THR A 240 21.77 23.65 19.24
CA THR A 240 21.69 22.32 18.63
C THR A 240 21.52 21.22 19.69
N ASN A 241 21.87 21.51 20.94
CA ASN A 241 21.71 20.59 22.06
C ASN A 241 20.32 20.73 22.70
N ILE A 242 19.80 19.61 23.18
CA ILE A 242 18.57 19.52 23.95
C ILE A 242 18.96 19.65 25.42
N ILE A 243 18.68 20.82 25.98
CA ILE A 243 19.02 21.17 27.36
C ILE A 243 17.72 21.49 28.10
N ASP A 244 17.57 21.01 29.33
CA ASP A 244 16.45 21.40 30.21
C ASP A 244 16.72 22.70 30.98
N ASP A 245 15.77 23.08 31.81
CA ASP A 245 15.83 24.31 32.60
C ASP A 245 16.91 24.26 33.69
N ASP A 246 17.34 23.05 34.09
CA ASP A 246 18.41 22.82 35.07
C ASP A 246 19.82 22.77 34.43
N GLY A 247 19.89 22.85 33.10
CA GLY A 247 21.15 22.81 32.35
C GLY A 247 21.64 21.40 32.01
N GLU A 248 20.85 20.34 32.27
CA GLU A 248 21.20 18.96 31.89
C GLU A 248 21.14 18.79 30.37
N ASN A 249 22.20 18.23 29.78
CA ASN A 249 22.28 17.97 28.33
C ASN A 249 21.86 16.54 27.98
N TYR A 250 20.81 16.43 27.15
CA TYR A 250 20.25 15.16 26.72
C TYR A 250 20.79 14.63 25.38
N GLY A 251 21.71 15.36 24.75
CA GLY A 251 22.21 15.12 23.40
C GLY A 251 21.74 16.21 22.43
N SER A 252 22.12 16.10 21.16
CA SER A 252 21.64 17.03 20.12
C SER A 252 20.28 16.64 19.55
N TYR A 253 19.61 17.58 18.87
CA TYR A 253 18.41 17.26 18.09
C TYR A 253 18.69 16.24 16.98
N GLU A 254 19.89 16.27 16.40
CA GLU A 254 20.35 15.27 15.44
C GLU A 254 20.49 13.90 16.10
N ASP A 255 21.15 13.80 17.26
CA ASP A 255 21.26 12.55 18.01
C ASP A 255 19.89 11.94 18.33
N PHE A 256 18.90 12.78 18.70
CA PHE A 256 17.55 12.32 18.96
C PHE A 256 16.86 11.79 17.70
N VAL A 257 16.96 12.51 16.58
CA VAL A 257 16.39 12.10 15.29
C VAL A 257 17.08 10.84 14.75
N GLU A 258 18.38 10.67 14.97
CA GLU A 258 19.15 9.49 14.58
C GLU A 258 18.93 8.27 15.48
N GLY A 259 18.23 8.44 16.61
CA GLY A 259 17.97 7.36 17.57
C GLY A 259 19.17 7.05 18.49
N LYS A 260 20.08 8.02 18.68
CA LYS A 260 21.28 7.89 19.51
C LYS A 260 21.04 8.27 20.98
N CYS A 261 19.98 9.02 21.29
CA CYS A 261 19.62 9.45 22.64
C CYS A 261 18.93 8.36 23.49
N LEU A 262 19.42 7.12 23.44
CA LEU A 262 18.85 5.98 24.18
C LEU A 262 18.76 6.29 25.69
N PHE A 263 17.72 5.76 26.35
CA PHE A 263 17.40 5.96 27.78
C PHE A 263 17.01 7.39 28.22
N LYS A 264 17.19 8.39 27.36
CA LYS A 264 16.84 9.81 27.62
C LYS A 264 15.56 10.25 26.91
N GLU A 265 14.99 9.40 26.06
CA GLU A 265 13.90 9.72 25.13
C GLU A 265 12.64 10.22 25.85
N ASP A 266 12.24 9.57 26.95
CA ASP A 266 11.07 9.99 27.74
C ASP A 266 11.22 11.43 28.29
N ARG A 267 12.44 11.82 28.68
CA ARG A 267 12.72 13.17 29.17
C ARG A 267 12.71 14.18 28.03
N ILE A 268 13.36 13.85 26.91
CA ILE A 268 13.34 14.66 25.69
C ILE A 268 11.91 14.89 25.21
N ILE A 269 11.08 13.85 25.16
CA ILE A 269 9.67 13.95 24.77
C ILE A 269 8.92 14.93 25.69
N LYS A 270 9.11 14.83 27.01
CA LYS A 270 8.50 15.79 27.96
C LYS A 270 8.95 17.23 27.67
N LEU A 271 10.24 17.46 27.44
CA LEU A 271 10.79 18.78 27.12
C LEU A 271 10.24 19.36 25.80
N LEU A 272 10.14 18.54 24.75
CA LEU A 272 9.56 18.99 23.48
C LEU A 272 8.05 19.28 23.63
N LYS A 273 7.36 18.46 24.43
CA LYS A 273 5.92 18.61 24.71
C LYS A 273 5.62 19.90 25.47
N THR A 274 6.48 20.33 26.40
CA THR A 274 6.32 21.61 27.11
C THR A 274 6.58 22.81 26.21
N LYS A 275 7.47 22.69 25.20
CA LYS A 275 7.72 23.75 24.21
C LYS A 275 6.53 23.93 23.26
N SER A 276 6.13 22.89 22.53
CA SER A 276 4.87 22.86 21.77
C SER A 276 4.55 21.46 21.22
N ARG A 277 3.27 21.18 20.99
CA ARG A 277 2.84 19.92 20.37
C ARG A 277 3.35 19.79 18.93
N ASP A 278 3.42 20.89 18.19
CA ASP A 278 3.93 20.91 16.82
C ASP A 278 5.42 20.56 16.76
N MET A 279 6.22 21.12 17.67
CA MET A 279 7.65 20.80 17.79
C MET A 279 7.85 19.33 18.12
N LEU A 280 7.14 18.81 19.13
CA LEU A 280 7.19 17.40 19.49
C LEU A 280 6.86 16.51 18.28
N ASN A 281 5.75 16.79 17.59
CA ASN A 281 5.33 16.00 16.46
C ASN A 281 6.35 16.06 15.31
N SER A 282 6.90 17.23 14.99
CA SER A 282 7.92 17.38 13.94
C SER A 282 9.17 16.55 14.21
N PHE A 283 9.73 16.60 15.43
CA PHE A 283 10.93 15.84 15.78
C PHE A 283 10.67 14.34 15.92
N LEU A 284 9.52 13.92 16.47
CA LEU A 284 9.15 12.50 16.52
C LEU A 284 8.93 11.91 15.13
N LEU A 285 8.31 12.65 14.21
CA LEU A 285 8.16 12.21 12.83
C LEU A 285 9.51 12.20 12.11
N ALA A 286 10.37 13.20 12.31
CA ALA A 286 11.73 13.19 11.77
C ALA A 286 12.49 11.91 12.22
N LYS A 287 12.42 11.61 13.52
CA LYS A 287 12.95 10.38 14.10
C LYS A 287 12.30 9.12 13.51
N ALA A 288 10.99 9.10 13.34
CA ALA A 288 10.27 7.99 12.72
C ALA A 288 10.83 7.68 11.32
N TRP A 289 10.96 8.71 10.49
CA TRP A 289 11.41 8.54 9.12
C TRP A 289 12.88 8.11 9.01
N LEU A 290 13.76 8.61 9.89
CA LEU A 290 15.20 8.36 9.82
C LEU A 290 15.71 7.21 10.70
N SER A 291 15.01 6.85 11.76
CA SER A 291 15.47 5.86 12.75
C SER A 291 14.57 4.63 12.89
N HIS A 292 13.29 4.73 12.55
CA HIS A 292 12.39 3.57 12.49
C HIS A 292 12.35 2.93 11.08
N LYS A 293 13.40 3.16 10.27
CA LYS A 293 13.58 2.64 8.91
C LYS A 293 12.48 3.02 7.90
N LEU A 294 11.54 3.92 8.23
CA LEU A 294 10.40 4.22 7.33
C LEU A 294 10.86 4.81 6.00
N LEU A 295 11.81 5.76 6.01
CA LEU A 295 12.32 6.37 4.78
C LEU A 295 13.01 5.34 3.88
N TYR A 296 13.95 4.56 4.44
CA TYR A 296 14.61 3.51 3.67
C TYR A 296 13.60 2.49 3.15
N HIS A 297 12.66 2.05 3.98
CA HIS A 297 11.61 1.12 3.58
C HIS A 297 10.84 1.65 2.37
N VAL A 298 10.27 2.86 2.47
CA VAL A 298 9.51 3.49 1.37
C VAL A 298 10.36 3.67 0.12
N MET A 299 11.60 4.14 0.26
CA MET A 299 12.52 4.38 -0.85
C MET A 299 13.21 3.11 -1.36
N SER A 300 12.97 1.93 -0.78
CA SER A 300 13.54 0.65 -1.24
C SER A 300 12.56 -0.16 -2.11
N TYR A 301 11.29 0.26 -2.15
CA TYR A 301 10.20 -0.40 -2.88
C TYR A 301 10.15 0.05 -4.34
N ARG A 302 9.60 -0.81 -5.19
CA ARG A 302 9.47 -0.59 -6.63
C ARG A 302 8.09 -0.02 -6.96
N TYR A 303 8.09 1.24 -7.41
CA TYR A 303 6.90 1.91 -7.93
C TYR A 303 6.25 1.10 -9.05
N ARG A 304 4.92 1.01 -9.03
CA ARG A 304 4.04 0.22 -9.94
C ARG A 304 4.24 -1.28 -9.94
N VAL A 305 5.12 -1.82 -9.10
CA VAL A 305 5.30 -3.27 -8.91
C VAL A 305 4.85 -3.70 -7.51
N GLU A 306 5.21 -2.91 -6.50
CA GLU A 306 4.91 -3.20 -5.09
C GLU A 306 3.90 -2.20 -4.51
N TYR A 307 3.86 -0.97 -5.05
CA TYR A 307 2.90 0.06 -4.65
C TYR A 307 2.55 0.99 -5.82
N GLY A 308 1.43 1.68 -5.71
CA GLY A 308 1.02 2.70 -6.68
C GLY A 308 -0.41 3.17 -6.46
N LEU A 309 -0.92 3.99 -7.38
CA LEU A 309 -2.32 4.43 -7.38
C LEU A 309 -3.19 3.50 -8.22
N SER A 310 -4.46 3.39 -7.86
CA SER A 310 -5.46 2.69 -8.67
C SER A 310 -6.50 3.66 -9.22
N GLU A 311 -6.79 3.52 -10.51
CA GLU A 311 -7.86 4.26 -11.19
C GLU A 311 -9.25 3.68 -10.89
N LYS A 312 -9.35 2.40 -10.51
CA LYS A 312 -10.64 1.70 -10.29
C LYS A 312 -11.21 1.95 -8.89
N ARG A 313 -10.35 2.14 -7.90
CA ARG A 313 -10.74 2.21 -6.48
C ARG A 313 -11.45 3.50 -6.09
N GLY A 314 -11.32 4.56 -6.89
CA GLY A 314 -11.81 5.91 -6.57
C GLY A 314 -11.15 6.58 -5.37
N LYS A 315 -10.24 5.88 -4.66
CA LYS A 315 -9.43 6.43 -3.57
C LYS A 315 -8.10 6.93 -4.12
N GLU A 316 -7.71 8.14 -3.72
CA GLU A 316 -6.49 8.83 -4.16
C GLU A 316 -5.24 8.47 -3.34
N ILE A 317 -5.22 7.34 -2.63
CA ILE A 317 -4.08 6.91 -1.81
C ILE A 317 -3.35 5.73 -2.45
N ALA A 318 -2.05 5.62 -2.20
CA ALA A 318 -1.28 4.48 -2.67
C ALA A 318 -1.74 3.17 -2.01
N ILE A 319 -1.80 2.11 -2.79
CA ILE A 319 -2.17 0.77 -2.36
C ILE A 319 -1.12 -0.27 -2.76
N PRO A 320 -1.10 -1.45 -2.12
CA PRO A 320 -0.22 -2.54 -2.50
C PRO A 320 -0.53 -3.08 -3.90
N PHE A 321 0.51 -3.45 -4.63
CA PHE A 321 0.41 -4.08 -5.94
C PHE A 321 0.77 -5.57 -5.83
N ARG A 322 0.09 -6.43 -6.60
CA ARG A 322 0.38 -7.87 -6.68
C ARG A 322 1.51 -8.16 -7.68
N GLY A 323 1.70 -7.23 -8.61
CA GLY A 323 2.71 -7.27 -9.64
C GLY A 323 2.70 -5.95 -10.39
N LYS A 324 3.43 -5.91 -11.51
CA LYS A 324 3.44 -4.75 -12.38
C LYS A 324 2.02 -4.34 -12.77
N ASP A 325 1.66 -3.09 -12.51
CA ASP A 325 0.37 -2.48 -12.88
C ASP A 325 -0.86 -3.25 -12.42
N LEU A 326 -0.70 -4.11 -11.42
CA LEU A 326 -1.78 -4.91 -10.88
C LEU A 326 -2.06 -4.51 -9.43
N PRO A 327 -2.80 -3.41 -9.20
CA PRO A 327 -3.22 -3.00 -7.88
C PRO A 327 -4.03 -4.09 -7.18
N SER A 328 -3.79 -4.28 -5.87
CA SER A 328 -4.67 -5.07 -5.01
C SER A 328 -5.79 -4.17 -4.49
N GLU A 329 -6.85 -4.00 -5.27
CA GLU A 329 -7.91 -3.00 -5.06
C GLU A 329 -8.58 -3.05 -3.68
N ASN A 330 -8.62 -4.22 -3.06
CA ASN A 330 -9.23 -4.43 -1.74
C ASN A 330 -8.22 -4.32 -0.59
N SER A 331 -6.97 -3.93 -0.87
CA SER A 331 -5.88 -3.86 0.11
C SER A 331 -5.44 -2.42 0.36
N GLU A 332 -4.97 -2.17 1.58
CA GLU A 332 -4.37 -0.91 2.02
C GLU A 332 -3.11 -1.22 2.82
N PHE A 333 -2.18 -0.26 2.86
CA PHE A 333 -1.04 -0.35 3.77
C PHE A 333 -1.54 -0.14 5.20
N SER A 334 -1.17 -1.04 6.11
CA SER A 334 -1.59 -0.97 7.51
C SER A 334 -0.95 0.18 8.29
N HIS A 335 0.26 0.59 7.88
CA HIS A 335 1.02 1.64 8.54
C HIS A 335 0.79 2.99 7.84
N PRO A 336 0.21 3.99 8.53
CA PRO A 336 -0.22 5.25 7.92
C PRO A 336 0.94 6.03 7.30
N ASP A 337 2.10 6.08 7.96
CA ASP A 337 3.24 6.85 7.43
C ASP A 337 3.89 6.19 6.19
N ILE A 338 3.86 4.85 6.09
CA ILE A 338 4.28 4.13 4.87
C ILE A 338 3.31 4.43 3.72
N MET A 339 2.00 4.39 3.99
CA MET A 339 0.97 4.78 3.02
C MET A 339 1.16 6.23 2.54
N ILE A 340 1.45 7.17 3.44
CA ILE A 340 1.73 8.57 3.11
C ILE A 340 2.95 8.65 2.18
N GLY A 341 4.06 8.00 2.55
CA GLY A 341 5.29 7.98 1.74
C GLY A 341 5.06 7.45 0.32
N PHE A 342 4.42 6.29 0.21
CA PHE A 342 4.07 5.71 -1.08
C PHE A 342 3.11 6.57 -1.88
N THR A 343 2.16 7.25 -1.23
CA THR A 343 1.25 8.18 -1.90
C THR A 343 2.02 9.37 -2.48
N ILE A 344 2.90 10.00 -1.70
CA ILE A 344 3.73 11.12 -2.17
C ILE A 344 4.56 10.68 -3.39
N LEU A 345 5.33 9.59 -3.26
CA LEU A 345 6.16 9.10 -4.36
C LEU A 345 5.32 8.75 -5.61
N SER A 346 4.16 8.12 -5.43
CA SER A 346 3.29 7.76 -6.56
C SER A 346 2.84 8.99 -7.36
N TYR A 347 2.52 10.10 -6.69
CA TYR A 347 2.12 11.33 -7.37
C TYR A 347 3.31 12.10 -7.96
N LEU A 348 4.49 12.08 -7.34
CA LEU A 348 5.70 12.67 -7.92
C LEU A 348 6.15 11.92 -9.19
N TYR A 349 5.95 10.61 -9.22
CA TYR A 349 6.31 9.76 -10.37
C TYR A 349 5.25 9.73 -11.47
N ARG A 350 3.96 9.60 -11.12
CA ARG A 350 2.84 9.61 -12.08
C ARG A 350 2.51 11.01 -12.59
N GLY A 351 2.52 12.00 -11.70
CA GLY A 351 1.85 13.27 -11.86
C GLY A 351 0.38 13.25 -11.45
N LEU A 352 -0.15 14.45 -11.20
CA LEU A 352 -1.58 14.71 -11.09
C LEU A 352 -2.25 14.53 -12.45
N ASP A 353 -3.46 13.96 -12.49
CA ASP A 353 -4.25 13.96 -13.72
C ASP A 353 -4.84 15.35 -14.03
N SER A 354 -5.38 15.52 -15.24
CA SER A 354 -5.89 16.81 -15.71
C SER A 354 -7.02 17.37 -14.83
N LYS A 355 -7.87 16.50 -14.28
CA LYS A 355 -8.97 16.90 -13.37
C LYS A 355 -8.40 17.35 -12.03
N GLN A 356 -7.40 16.64 -11.50
CA GLN A 356 -6.71 16.99 -10.26
C GLN A 356 -5.99 18.34 -10.39
N VAL A 357 -5.31 18.59 -11.53
CA VAL A 357 -4.70 19.88 -11.84
C VAL A 357 -5.74 21.01 -11.86
N LYS A 358 -6.85 20.82 -12.60
CA LYS A 358 -7.93 21.83 -12.65
C LYS A 358 -8.48 22.11 -11.24
N ASN A 359 -8.78 21.08 -10.47
CA ASN A 359 -9.31 21.22 -9.11
C ASN A 359 -8.32 21.92 -8.16
N GLY A 360 -7.03 21.59 -8.26
CA GLY A 360 -5.98 22.24 -7.49
C GLY A 360 -5.90 23.74 -7.77
N LEU A 361 -5.93 24.12 -9.06
CA LEU A 361 -5.90 25.52 -9.49
C LEU A 361 -7.17 26.28 -9.09
N ILE A 362 -8.35 25.66 -9.20
CA ILE A 362 -9.61 26.26 -8.73
C ILE A 362 -9.57 26.53 -7.23
N LYS A 363 -9.08 25.57 -6.44
CA LYS A 363 -8.96 25.75 -4.98
C LYS A 363 -7.98 26.87 -4.65
N LEU A 364 -6.81 26.93 -5.30
CA LEU A 364 -5.87 28.03 -5.10
C LEU A 364 -6.45 29.39 -5.50
N LYS A 365 -7.18 29.47 -6.63
CA LYS A 365 -7.81 30.72 -7.10
C LYS A 365 -8.76 31.31 -6.06
N ASN A 366 -9.44 30.44 -5.34
CA ASN A 366 -10.49 30.75 -4.36
C ASN A 366 -9.99 30.75 -2.91
N ASP A 367 -8.71 30.47 -2.65
CA ASP A 367 -8.15 30.48 -1.30
C ASP A 367 -7.84 31.92 -0.87
N PRO A 368 -8.57 32.49 0.12
CA PRO A 368 -8.35 33.86 0.55
C PRO A 368 -7.11 34.03 1.43
N LYS A 369 -6.51 32.92 1.91
CA LYS A 369 -5.37 32.95 2.85
C LYS A 369 -4.01 32.94 2.16
N GLN A 370 -3.97 32.65 0.85
CA GLN A 370 -2.72 32.48 0.12
C GLN A 370 -2.58 33.52 -1.00
N ASP A 371 -1.34 33.97 -1.22
CA ASP A 371 -1.00 34.75 -2.41
C ASP A 371 -0.95 33.80 -3.63
N LYS A 372 -2.11 33.65 -4.27
CA LYS A 372 -2.34 32.71 -5.37
C LYS A 372 -1.45 32.94 -6.58
N ASP A 373 -1.19 34.20 -6.94
CA ASP A 373 -0.35 34.52 -8.10
C ASP A 373 1.13 34.29 -7.75
N SER A 374 1.57 34.64 -6.55
CA SER A 374 2.93 34.36 -6.08
C SER A 374 3.24 32.85 -6.04
N LEU A 375 2.32 32.03 -5.53
CA LEU A 375 2.49 30.58 -5.50
C LEU A 375 2.50 29.96 -6.89
N LEU A 376 1.60 30.39 -7.77
CA LEU A 376 1.57 29.93 -9.14
C LEU A 376 2.88 30.28 -9.87
N GLN A 377 3.38 31.50 -9.71
CA GLN A 377 4.68 31.92 -10.25
C GLN A 377 5.83 31.07 -9.71
N LYS A 378 5.81 30.76 -8.41
CA LYS A 378 6.81 29.87 -7.80
C LYS A 378 6.79 28.48 -8.44
N TRP A 379 5.61 27.87 -8.65
CA TRP A 379 5.51 26.56 -9.28
C TRP A 379 5.99 26.56 -10.72
N VAL A 380 5.64 27.59 -11.50
CA VAL A 380 6.14 27.79 -12.86
C VAL A 380 7.65 27.94 -12.87
N GLN A 381 8.22 28.69 -11.92
CA GLN A 381 9.65 28.91 -11.81
C GLN A 381 10.41 27.64 -11.40
N GLU A 382 9.86 26.83 -10.49
CA GLU A 382 10.42 25.53 -10.11
C GLU A 382 10.50 24.56 -11.30
N ASN A 383 9.55 24.64 -12.24
CA ASN A 383 9.52 23.82 -13.46
C ASN A 383 10.10 24.51 -14.70
N LYS A 384 10.79 25.66 -14.55
CA LYS A 384 11.22 26.51 -15.67
C LYS A 384 11.95 25.76 -16.78
N ASN A 385 12.99 24.99 -16.44
CA ASN A 385 13.80 24.26 -17.43
C ASN A 385 12.96 23.26 -18.25
N TRP A 386 12.06 22.53 -17.59
CA TRP A 386 11.15 21.60 -18.24
C TRP A 386 10.19 22.33 -19.20
N ILE A 387 9.62 23.44 -18.75
CA ILE A 387 8.68 24.24 -19.54
C ILE A 387 9.40 24.80 -20.78
N GLU A 388 10.60 25.36 -20.61
CA GLU A 388 11.39 25.93 -21.70
C GLU A 388 11.78 24.88 -22.76
N GLU A 389 12.32 23.72 -22.35
CA GLU A 389 12.69 22.64 -23.27
C GLU A 389 11.48 22.18 -24.11
N ARG A 390 10.30 22.13 -23.49
CA ARG A 390 9.09 21.64 -24.15
C ARG A 390 8.41 22.68 -25.03
N SER A 391 8.30 23.92 -24.57
CA SER A 391 7.81 25.01 -25.41
C SER A 391 8.66 25.15 -26.67
N GLN A 392 9.98 24.99 -26.57
CA GLN A 392 10.86 24.96 -27.75
C GLN A 392 10.55 23.79 -28.70
N LYS A 393 10.35 22.56 -28.19
CA LYS A 393 9.97 21.40 -29.02
C LYS A 393 8.63 21.59 -29.73
N GLU A 394 7.67 22.26 -29.10
CA GLU A 394 6.35 22.56 -29.67
C GLU A 394 6.34 23.82 -30.54
N LYS A 395 7.49 24.52 -30.68
CA LYS A 395 7.62 25.81 -31.37
C LYS A 395 6.70 26.90 -30.79
N GLU A 396 6.49 26.87 -29.47
CA GLU A 396 5.74 27.85 -28.71
C GLU A 396 6.67 28.70 -27.82
N GLY A 397 6.23 29.90 -27.45
CA GLY A 397 6.90 30.73 -26.45
C GLY A 397 6.62 30.26 -25.02
N PHE A 398 7.41 30.74 -24.05
CA PHE A 398 7.19 30.45 -22.63
C PHE A 398 5.74 30.85 -22.21
N PRO A 399 5.02 30.01 -21.45
CA PRO A 399 3.62 30.24 -21.11
C PRO A 399 3.44 31.34 -20.06
N GLU A 400 3.60 32.61 -20.42
CA GLU A 400 3.38 33.76 -19.52
C GLU A 400 1.96 33.81 -18.94
N TRP A 401 0.99 33.26 -19.68
CA TRP A 401 -0.40 33.11 -19.22
C TRP A 401 -0.54 32.19 -18.00
N LEU A 402 0.45 31.36 -17.69
CA LEU A 402 0.44 30.45 -16.55
C LEU A 402 0.97 31.11 -15.26
N LYS A 403 1.30 32.40 -15.27
CA LYS A 403 1.86 33.12 -14.10
C LYS A 403 0.86 33.96 -13.30
N SER A 404 -0.40 34.07 -13.75
CA SER A 404 -1.44 34.80 -13.01
C SER A 404 -2.83 34.22 -13.27
N PHE A 405 -3.67 34.20 -12.24
CA PHE A 405 -5.08 33.83 -12.37
C PHE A 405 -5.94 34.82 -13.16
N LYS A 406 -5.38 35.99 -13.53
CA LYS A 406 -6.01 36.93 -14.48
C LYS A 406 -5.91 36.45 -15.92
N THR A 407 -4.82 35.76 -16.26
CA THR A 407 -4.50 35.30 -17.62
C THR A 407 -4.72 33.79 -17.80
N LEU A 408 -4.74 33.04 -16.71
CA LEU A 408 -5.10 31.63 -16.65
C LEU A 408 -6.63 31.45 -16.66
N ASP A 409 -7.17 31.14 -17.83
CA ASP A 409 -8.57 30.73 -17.99
C ASP A 409 -8.74 29.25 -17.60
N LEU A 410 -9.52 28.99 -16.55
CA LEU A 410 -9.79 27.65 -16.00
C LEU A 410 -10.98 26.95 -16.67
N GLU A 411 -11.77 27.68 -17.48
CA GLU A 411 -12.86 27.09 -18.27
C GLU A 411 -12.39 26.61 -19.63
N ASN A 412 -11.26 27.16 -20.12
CA ASN A 412 -10.64 26.71 -21.37
C ASN A 412 -9.92 25.36 -21.17
N GLU A 413 -10.47 24.30 -21.77
CA GLU A 413 -9.92 22.94 -21.66
C GLU A 413 -8.49 22.82 -22.21
N ASP A 414 -8.14 23.55 -23.27
CA ASP A 414 -6.81 23.48 -23.86
C ASP A 414 -5.76 24.19 -22.98
N ARG A 415 -6.14 25.28 -22.30
CA ARG A 415 -5.31 25.89 -21.25
C ARG A 415 -5.08 24.92 -20.09
N ILE A 416 -6.12 24.20 -19.68
CA ILE A 416 -6.00 23.18 -18.62
C ILE A 416 -5.11 22.01 -19.06
N LYS A 417 -5.25 21.52 -20.30
CA LYS A 417 -4.36 20.47 -20.85
C LYS A 417 -2.90 20.92 -20.82
N LYS A 418 -2.61 22.15 -21.24
CA LYS A 418 -1.25 22.72 -21.19
C LYS A 418 -0.75 22.91 -19.76
N ALA A 419 -1.58 23.42 -18.86
CA ALA A 419 -1.23 23.56 -17.44
C ALA A 419 -0.93 22.19 -16.81
N HIS A 420 -1.71 21.16 -17.14
CA HIS A 420 -1.47 19.78 -16.73
C HIS A 420 -0.12 19.26 -17.26
N PHE A 421 0.18 19.50 -18.53
CA PHE A 421 1.46 19.11 -19.11
C PHE A 421 2.68 19.79 -18.45
N TYR A 422 2.54 21.05 -18.01
CA TYR A 422 3.63 21.81 -17.38
C TYR A 422 3.77 21.59 -15.87
N LEU A 423 2.66 21.38 -15.15
CA LEU A 423 2.63 21.40 -13.69
C LEU A 423 2.28 20.08 -13.02
N SER A 424 1.78 19.06 -13.75
CA SER A 424 1.29 17.81 -13.15
C SER A 424 2.29 17.11 -12.22
N ARG A 425 3.59 17.21 -12.51
CA ARG A 425 4.69 16.63 -11.73
C ARG A 425 5.53 17.66 -10.97
N ASN A 426 5.09 18.92 -10.90
CA ASN A 426 5.74 19.93 -10.08
C ASN A 426 5.64 19.53 -8.60
N PHE A 427 6.79 19.48 -7.90
CA PHE A 427 6.87 18.99 -6.53
C PHE A 427 5.95 19.78 -5.57
N SER A 428 6.03 21.11 -5.61
CA SER A 428 5.25 21.97 -4.71
C SER A 428 3.75 21.93 -5.02
N PHE A 429 3.37 21.80 -6.29
CA PHE A 429 1.95 21.67 -6.65
C PHE A 429 1.38 20.31 -6.25
N VAL A 430 2.15 19.22 -6.42
CA VAL A 430 1.79 17.91 -5.89
C VAL A 430 1.63 17.97 -4.37
N GLN A 431 2.59 18.59 -3.66
CA GLN A 431 2.50 18.80 -2.22
C GLN A 431 1.23 19.56 -1.82
N TYR A 432 0.93 20.66 -2.53
CA TYR A 432 -0.27 21.46 -2.30
C TYR A 432 -1.54 20.63 -2.51
N TYR A 433 -1.64 19.91 -3.62
CA TYR A 433 -2.81 19.09 -3.95
C TYR A 433 -3.04 17.99 -2.91
N LEU A 434 -2.00 17.20 -2.62
CA LEU A 434 -2.11 16.09 -1.67
C LEU A 434 -2.49 16.56 -0.27
N SER A 435 -1.90 17.67 0.20
CA SER A 435 -2.21 18.24 1.52
C SER A 435 -3.64 18.76 1.63
N ASN A 436 -4.27 19.14 0.51
CA ASN A 436 -5.57 19.82 0.50
C ASN A 436 -6.75 18.94 0.11
N PHE A 437 -6.50 17.84 -0.60
CA PHE A 437 -7.53 16.95 -1.14
C PHE A 437 -7.31 15.50 -0.73
N THR A 438 -6.14 14.97 -1.04
CA THR A 438 -5.88 13.53 -0.92
C THR A 438 -5.74 13.12 0.54
N PHE A 439 -4.87 13.77 1.32
CA PHE A 439 -4.66 13.36 2.71
C PHE A 439 -5.80 13.76 3.63
N THR A 440 -6.41 14.92 3.40
CA THR A 440 -7.57 15.39 4.17
C THR A 440 -8.77 14.44 4.07
N ASN A 441 -8.99 13.82 2.90
CA ASN A 441 -10.10 12.89 2.69
C ASN A 441 -9.70 11.42 2.81
N GLY A 442 -8.46 11.08 2.43
CA GLY A 442 -7.97 9.73 2.24
C GLY A 442 -7.28 9.10 3.44
N THR A 443 -6.92 9.87 4.48
CA THR A 443 -6.27 9.37 5.70
C THR A 443 -7.23 9.12 6.86
N LYS A 444 -8.40 8.57 6.56
CA LYS A 444 -9.37 8.20 7.62
C LYS A 444 -8.84 7.02 8.42
N TYR A 445 -8.80 7.20 9.72
CA TYR A 445 -8.34 6.20 10.67
C TYR A 445 -9.49 5.75 11.58
N TYR A 446 -9.47 4.49 12.00
CA TYR A 446 -10.44 3.93 12.96
C TYR A 446 -9.68 3.39 14.15
N GLU A 447 -10.06 3.86 15.34
CA GLU A 447 -9.37 3.52 16.59
C GLU A 447 -9.49 2.05 16.94
N LYS A 448 -10.60 1.42 16.58
CA LYS A 448 -10.88 0.02 16.87
C LYS A 448 -11.13 -0.73 15.59
N LYS A 449 -10.60 -1.96 15.50
CA LYS A 449 -10.86 -2.86 14.38
C LYS A 449 -10.91 -4.31 14.83
N LEU A 450 -11.78 -5.10 14.21
CA LEU A 450 -11.70 -6.56 14.25
C LEU A 450 -10.78 -7.01 13.12
N THR A 451 -9.89 -7.93 13.43
CA THR A 451 -8.96 -8.48 12.44
C THR A 451 -9.20 -9.96 12.22
N GLY A 452 -9.07 -10.41 10.98
CA GLY A 452 -8.94 -11.81 10.60
C GLY A 452 -7.61 -12.01 9.87
N ASN A 453 -6.91 -13.10 10.13
CA ASN A 453 -5.66 -13.45 9.47
C ASN A 453 -5.69 -14.91 9.00
N ALA A 454 -4.60 -15.38 8.40
CA ALA A 454 -4.49 -16.77 7.93
C ALA A 454 -4.76 -17.82 9.02
N HIS A 455 -4.34 -17.56 10.27
CA HIS A 455 -4.61 -18.46 11.40
C HIS A 455 -6.08 -18.47 11.80
N THR A 456 -6.76 -17.32 11.75
CA THR A 456 -8.21 -17.26 11.95
C THR A 456 -8.94 -18.06 10.86
N LEU A 457 -8.58 -17.83 9.59
CA LEU A 457 -9.22 -18.49 8.45
C LEU A 457 -9.07 -20.01 8.48
N ALA A 458 -7.85 -20.51 8.71
CA ALA A 458 -7.59 -21.95 8.76
C ALA A 458 -8.01 -22.60 10.11
N GLY A 459 -8.24 -21.78 11.14
CA GLY A 459 -8.42 -22.23 12.51
C GLY A 459 -9.86 -22.49 12.93
N GLU A 460 -10.82 -21.80 12.31
CA GLU A 460 -12.24 -21.92 12.64
C GLU A 460 -12.95 -23.04 11.84
N GLY A 461 -12.43 -23.41 10.66
CA GLY A 461 -13.00 -24.42 9.77
C GLY A 461 -12.28 -25.77 9.75
N LYS A 462 -12.90 -26.77 9.12
CA LYS A 462 -12.20 -28.00 8.68
C LYS A 462 -11.52 -27.71 7.35
N THR A 463 -10.42 -26.98 7.39
CA THR A 463 -9.72 -26.52 6.19
C THR A 463 -8.73 -27.57 5.68
N LYS A 464 -8.70 -27.79 4.36
CA LYS A 464 -7.67 -28.54 3.66
C LYS A 464 -7.08 -27.66 2.56
N GLY A 465 -5.76 -27.68 2.45
CA GLY A 465 -5.02 -26.91 1.45
C GLY A 465 -4.27 -27.82 0.48
N PHE A 466 -4.18 -27.40 -0.77
CA PHE A 466 -3.22 -27.90 -1.74
C PHE A 466 -2.21 -26.80 -2.03
N SER A 467 -0.95 -27.16 -2.25
CA SER A 467 0.07 -26.24 -2.74
C SER A 467 1.05 -27.01 -3.62
N GLY A 468 1.53 -26.34 -4.66
CA GLY A 468 2.61 -26.85 -5.48
C GLY A 468 3.99 -26.78 -4.81
N THR A 469 4.11 -26.06 -3.69
CA THR A 469 5.36 -25.90 -2.95
C THR A 469 5.19 -26.09 -1.44
N ASP A 470 6.31 -26.32 -0.76
CA ASP A 470 6.42 -26.54 0.67
C ASP A 470 7.39 -25.54 1.33
N ASP A 471 7.80 -24.50 0.60
CA ASP A 471 8.84 -23.54 0.99
C ASP A 471 8.42 -22.66 2.18
N CYS A 472 7.12 -22.53 2.44
CA CYS A 472 6.59 -21.69 3.51
C CYS A 472 5.97 -22.50 4.66
N ASN A 473 6.23 -23.82 4.77
CA ASN A 473 5.63 -24.66 5.81
C ASN A 473 5.79 -24.12 7.23
N ASP A 474 6.96 -23.57 7.57
CA ASP A 474 7.24 -23.05 8.92
C ASP A 474 6.41 -21.80 9.26
N THR A 475 5.85 -21.12 8.24
CA THR A 475 5.02 -19.93 8.41
C THR A 475 3.53 -20.20 8.21
N MET A 476 3.14 -21.45 7.92
CA MET A 476 1.74 -21.83 7.71
C MET A 476 0.96 -21.93 9.04
N PRO A 477 -0.38 -21.75 9.01
CA PRO A 477 -1.22 -22.02 10.16
C PRO A 477 -1.13 -23.48 10.63
N GLU A 478 -1.10 -23.68 11.95
CA GLU A 478 -0.98 -25.01 12.59
C GLU A 478 -1.98 -26.09 12.11
N PRO A 479 -3.26 -25.78 11.80
CA PRO A 479 -4.19 -26.76 11.23
C PRO A 479 -3.77 -27.29 9.85
N ILE A 480 -2.90 -26.56 9.15
CA ILE A 480 -2.37 -26.92 7.84
C ILE A 480 -1.04 -27.64 8.03
N ALA A 481 -1.13 -28.93 8.33
CA ALA A 481 0.03 -29.80 8.37
C ALA A 481 0.39 -30.28 6.94
N PRO A 482 1.66 -30.19 6.52
CA PRO A 482 2.08 -30.71 5.22
C PRO A 482 1.92 -32.22 5.19
N ASN A 483 1.30 -32.73 4.13
CA ASN A 483 1.16 -34.17 3.88
C ASN A 483 1.64 -34.48 2.46
N ARG A 484 2.83 -35.06 2.35
CA ARG A 484 3.45 -35.40 1.05
C ARG A 484 3.08 -36.83 0.68
N LEU A 485 2.72 -37.03 -0.58
CA LEU A 485 2.61 -38.38 -1.13
C LEU A 485 4.03 -38.94 -1.41
N PRO A 486 4.26 -40.26 -1.30
CA PRO A 486 5.55 -40.86 -1.65
C PRO A 486 6.02 -40.52 -3.07
N SER A 487 5.09 -40.38 -4.02
CA SER A 487 5.40 -39.98 -5.41
C SER A 487 5.88 -38.53 -5.55
N GLN A 488 5.73 -37.71 -4.49
CA GLN A 488 6.16 -36.32 -4.45
C GLN A 488 7.48 -36.15 -3.69
N GLU A 489 8.06 -37.22 -3.15
CA GLU A 489 9.39 -37.16 -2.55
C GLU A 489 10.43 -36.77 -3.61
N GLY A 490 11.27 -35.79 -3.28
CA GLY A 490 12.35 -35.33 -4.15
C GLY A 490 11.95 -34.39 -5.30
N THR A 491 10.67 -33.98 -5.43
CA THR A 491 10.22 -33.04 -6.49
C THR A 491 10.98 -31.71 -6.47
N ASN A 492 11.20 -31.14 -5.29
CA ASN A 492 12.01 -29.93 -5.12
C ASN A 492 13.45 -30.12 -5.59
N SER A 493 14.10 -31.20 -5.16
CA SER A 493 15.49 -31.51 -5.53
C SER A 493 15.61 -31.79 -7.03
N LYS A 494 14.58 -32.40 -7.64
CA LYS A 494 14.50 -32.63 -9.08
C LYS A 494 14.54 -31.32 -9.86
N MET A 495 13.79 -30.30 -9.44
CA MET A 495 13.80 -29.00 -10.12
C MET A 495 15.16 -28.29 -9.98
N LEU A 496 15.76 -28.28 -8.79
CA LEU A 496 17.12 -27.75 -8.60
C LEU A 496 18.15 -28.49 -9.47
N HIS A 497 18.03 -29.81 -9.58
CA HIS A 497 18.86 -30.62 -10.46
C HIS A 497 18.70 -30.22 -11.94
N ILE A 498 17.46 -30.10 -12.43
CA ILE A 498 17.18 -29.68 -13.82
C ILE A 498 17.81 -28.32 -14.13
N LEU A 499 17.63 -27.33 -13.26
CA LEU A 499 18.13 -25.96 -13.49
C LEU A 499 19.66 -25.85 -13.35
N SER A 500 20.32 -26.82 -12.71
CA SER A 500 21.78 -26.85 -12.56
C SER A 500 22.51 -27.66 -13.66
N ARG A 501 21.77 -28.30 -14.58
CA ARG A 501 22.33 -28.99 -15.77
C ARG A 501 23.09 -28.02 -16.67
N ASP A 502 24.09 -28.52 -17.40
CA ASP A 502 24.94 -27.69 -18.26
C ASP A 502 24.17 -26.95 -19.37
N VAL A 503 23.07 -27.54 -19.88
CA VAL A 503 22.18 -26.89 -20.86
C VAL A 503 21.57 -25.58 -20.35
N ASN A 504 21.52 -25.42 -19.03
CA ASN A 504 21.02 -24.24 -18.32
C ASN A 504 22.17 -23.47 -17.63
N LYS A 505 23.44 -23.70 -17.97
CA LYS A 505 24.56 -23.05 -17.26
C LYS A 505 24.61 -21.53 -17.47
N THR A 506 24.16 -21.07 -18.63
CA THR A 506 24.30 -19.68 -19.09
C THR A 506 23.44 -18.72 -18.28
N TYR A 507 24.07 -17.63 -17.84
CA TYR A 507 23.45 -16.46 -17.24
C TYR A 507 23.81 -15.22 -18.07
N GLN A 508 22.85 -14.34 -18.30
CA GLN A 508 23.10 -13.03 -18.91
C GLN A 508 23.20 -11.99 -17.80
N SER A 509 24.44 -11.58 -17.50
CA SER A 509 24.78 -10.55 -16.52
C SER A 509 24.70 -9.15 -17.13
N LYS A 510 24.60 -8.13 -16.27
CA LYS A 510 24.74 -6.71 -16.65
C LYS A 510 23.76 -6.28 -17.73
N ILE A 511 22.51 -6.70 -17.63
CA ILE A 511 21.46 -6.11 -18.46
C ILE A 511 21.39 -4.63 -18.06
N GLU A 512 21.93 -3.77 -18.91
CA GLU A 512 21.80 -2.32 -18.81
C GLU A 512 20.39 -1.96 -19.23
N ILE A 513 19.68 -1.28 -18.32
CA ILE A 513 18.29 -0.87 -18.53
C ILE A 513 18.23 0.61 -18.24
N SER A 514 18.62 1.41 -19.22
CA SER A 514 18.26 2.82 -19.22
C SER A 514 16.77 2.99 -19.55
N SER A 515 16.18 2.04 -20.30
CA SER A 515 14.76 1.98 -20.62
C SER A 515 14.28 0.56 -20.94
N THR A 516 12.97 0.34 -20.92
CA THR A 516 12.35 -0.92 -21.35
C THR A 516 12.68 -1.26 -22.80
N MET A 517 12.78 -0.27 -23.68
CA MET A 517 13.03 -0.49 -25.10
C MET A 517 14.43 -1.08 -25.35
N GLU A 518 15.41 -0.66 -24.58
CA GLU A 518 16.78 -1.20 -24.63
C GLU A 518 16.82 -2.68 -24.24
N LEU A 519 16.09 -3.07 -23.19
CA LEU A 519 15.92 -4.48 -22.82
C LEU A 519 15.27 -5.28 -23.96
N LEU A 520 14.20 -4.76 -24.56
CA LEU A 520 13.51 -5.45 -25.66
C LEU A 520 14.38 -5.58 -26.91
N ASP A 521 15.27 -4.62 -27.16
CA ASP A 521 16.27 -4.70 -28.22
C ASP A 521 17.29 -5.82 -27.96
N GLN A 522 17.81 -5.92 -26.73
CA GLN A 522 18.69 -7.02 -26.31
C GLN A 522 17.98 -8.39 -26.42
N VAL A 523 16.70 -8.47 -26.05
CA VAL A 523 15.88 -9.69 -26.22
C VAL A 523 15.78 -10.08 -27.70
N CYS A 524 15.49 -9.11 -28.58
CA CYS A 524 15.38 -9.37 -30.02
C CYS A 524 16.70 -9.85 -30.62
N GLU A 525 17.81 -9.23 -30.24
CA GLU A 525 19.15 -9.63 -30.67
C GLU A 525 19.52 -11.03 -30.18
N TYR A 526 19.29 -11.31 -28.90
CA TYR A 526 19.57 -12.62 -28.33
C TYR A 526 18.73 -13.72 -28.99
N ALA A 527 17.44 -13.49 -29.20
CA ALA A 527 16.54 -14.45 -29.87
C ALA A 527 16.87 -14.67 -31.36
N LYS A 528 17.53 -13.68 -32.00
CA LYS A 528 18.05 -13.80 -33.36
C LYS A 528 19.32 -14.66 -33.40
N GLN A 529 20.21 -14.51 -32.43
CA GLN A 529 21.44 -15.29 -32.29
C GLN A 529 21.16 -16.73 -31.82
N ASN A 530 20.13 -16.93 -31.00
CA ASN A 530 19.76 -18.21 -30.41
C ASN A 530 18.40 -18.70 -30.94
N LYS A 531 18.42 -19.55 -31.98
CA LYS A 531 17.21 -20.01 -32.70
C LYS A 531 16.31 -20.94 -31.87
N ASP A 532 16.73 -21.36 -30.70
CA ASP A 532 15.93 -22.11 -29.75
C ASP A 532 15.13 -21.20 -28.80
N CYS A 533 15.31 -19.87 -28.81
CA CYS A 533 14.56 -18.97 -27.93
C CYS A 533 13.14 -18.72 -28.45
N TYR A 534 12.12 -19.01 -27.64
CA TYR A 534 10.69 -18.86 -28.01
C TYR A 534 9.87 -18.04 -27.03
N VAL A 535 10.39 -17.79 -25.82
CA VAL A 535 9.62 -17.12 -24.78
C VAL A 535 10.48 -16.16 -23.98
N LEU A 536 9.95 -14.96 -23.71
CA LEU A 536 10.41 -14.05 -22.69
C LEU A 536 9.46 -14.15 -21.48
N ILE A 537 10.00 -14.50 -20.33
CA ILE A 537 9.28 -14.59 -19.06
C ILE A 537 9.81 -13.49 -18.14
N ASP A 538 9.03 -12.43 -17.97
CA ASP A 538 9.37 -11.31 -17.10
C ASP A 538 9.06 -11.61 -15.62
N ALA A 539 9.67 -12.67 -15.08
CA ALA A 539 9.45 -13.08 -13.69
C ALA A 539 9.96 -12.04 -12.68
N GLY A 540 11.02 -11.30 -13.05
CA GLY A 540 11.57 -10.19 -12.28
C GLY A 540 10.73 -8.92 -12.27
N ALA A 541 9.66 -8.85 -13.08
CA ALA A 541 8.90 -7.62 -13.36
C ALA A 541 9.82 -6.47 -13.75
N ILE A 542 10.82 -6.72 -14.60
CA ILE A 542 11.79 -5.71 -15.06
C ILE A 542 11.12 -4.74 -16.03
N ILE A 543 10.26 -5.23 -16.93
CA ILE A 543 9.58 -4.42 -17.92
C ILE A 543 8.47 -3.68 -17.19
N THR A 544 8.68 -2.45 -16.72
CA THR A 544 7.67 -1.71 -15.93
C THR A 544 7.02 -0.54 -16.67
N GLU A 545 7.60 -0.04 -17.75
CA GLU A 545 7.22 1.29 -18.29
C GLU A 545 6.03 1.26 -19.26
N ILE A 546 5.82 0.16 -19.97
CA ILE A 546 4.84 0.07 -21.07
C ILE A 546 3.87 -1.11 -20.87
N SER A 547 2.69 -1.08 -21.49
CA SER A 547 1.69 -2.16 -21.40
C SER A 547 2.17 -3.46 -22.07
N ASN A 548 1.56 -4.60 -21.74
CA ASN A 548 1.89 -5.85 -22.42
C ASN A 548 1.61 -5.77 -23.93
N PHE A 549 0.54 -5.07 -24.32
CA PHE A 549 0.28 -4.75 -25.73
C PHE A 549 1.43 -3.98 -26.38
N ASP A 550 1.93 -2.92 -25.73
CA ASP A 550 3.02 -2.09 -26.27
C ASP A 550 4.34 -2.86 -26.36
N VAL A 551 4.65 -3.72 -25.37
CA VAL A 551 5.78 -4.66 -25.44
C VAL A 551 5.70 -5.48 -26.70
N CYS A 552 4.54 -6.11 -26.96
CA CYS A 552 4.38 -7.00 -28.10
C CYS A 552 4.36 -6.25 -29.43
N LYS A 553 3.79 -5.05 -29.47
CA LYS A 553 3.83 -4.15 -30.63
C LYS A 553 5.26 -3.70 -30.96
N TYR A 554 6.10 -3.52 -29.96
CA TYR A 554 7.52 -3.23 -30.16
C TYR A 554 8.28 -4.46 -30.65
N LEU A 555 8.13 -5.59 -29.94
CA LEU A 555 8.82 -6.83 -30.25
C LEU A 555 8.49 -7.33 -31.67
N ILE A 556 7.23 -7.31 -32.13
CA ILE A 556 6.85 -7.89 -33.43
C ILE A 556 7.54 -7.19 -34.62
N LYS A 557 7.92 -5.91 -34.44
CA LYS A 557 8.64 -5.11 -35.45
C LYS A 557 10.11 -5.51 -35.58
N LYS A 558 10.73 -5.96 -34.48
CA LYS A 558 12.18 -6.19 -34.40
C LYS A 558 12.59 -7.66 -34.25
N ILE A 559 11.71 -8.50 -33.70
CA ILE A 559 11.96 -9.92 -33.49
C ILE A 559 12.20 -10.64 -34.83
N ASP A 560 13.00 -11.71 -34.78
CA ASP A 560 13.41 -12.50 -35.94
C ASP A 560 12.22 -12.89 -36.85
N LYS A 561 12.44 -12.81 -38.17
CA LYS A 561 11.41 -13.05 -39.21
C LYS A 561 10.80 -14.44 -39.18
N ARG A 562 11.39 -15.40 -38.46
CA ARG A 562 10.79 -16.73 -38.23
C ARG A 562 9.50 -16.70 -37.40
N PHE A 563 9.25 -15.60 -36.67
CA PHE A 563 8.03 -15.41 -35.90
C PHE A 563 7.01 -14.59 -36.70
N ASP A 564 5.83 -15.18 -36.88
CA ASP A 564 4.68 -14.59 -37.57
C ASP A 564 3.81 -13.76 -36.59
N GLY A 565 3.88 -14.08 -35.29
CA GLY A 565 3.15 -13.37 -34.25
C GLY A 565 3.74 -13.51 -32.85
N ILE A 566 3.28 -12.64 -31.95
CA ILE A 566 3.63 -12.63 -30.52
C ILE A 566 2.40 -12.87 -29.66
N VAL A 567 2.50 -13.83 -28.74
CA VAL A 567 1.44 -14.19 -27.79
C VAL A 567 1.68 -13.50 -26.46
N TYR A 568 0.62 -12.93 -25.88
CA TYR A 568 0.66 -12.24 -24.60
C TYR A 568 -0.71 -12.22 -23.91
N PHE A 569 -0.76 -11.79 -22.65
CA PHE A 569 -1.99 -11.55 -21.92
C PHE A 569 -2.44 -10.09 -22.04
N SER A 570 -3.69 -9.89 -22.49
CA SER A 570 -4.27 -8.56 -22.63
C SER A 570 -4.40 -7.84 -21.29
N ASP A 571 -3.85 -6.63 -21.22
CA ASP A 571 -3.95 -5.74 -20.05
C ASP A 571 -5.40 -5.40 -19.66
N LYS A 572 -6.35 -5.53 -20.60
CA LYS A 572 -7.76 -5.14 -20.40
C LYS A 572 -8.63 -6.23 -19.78
N ASN A 573 -8.50 -7.46 -20.26
CA ASN A 573 -9.44 -8.55 -19.94
C ASN A 573 -8.75 -9.86 -19.54
N ASN A 574 -7.43 -9.85 -19.40
CA ASN A 574 -6.64 -11.02 -18.98
C ASN A 574 -6.78 -12.25 -19.90
N LYS A 575 -7.21 -12.05 -21.16
CA LYS A 575 -7.26 -13.12 -22.17
C LYS A 575 -5.95 -13.20 -22.93
N ILE A 576 -5.64 -14.39 -23.43
CA ILE A 576 -4.46 -14.65 -24.25
C ILE A 576 -4.74 -14.17 -25.69
N ILE A 577 -3.93 -13.23 -26.15
CA ILE A 577 -4.02 -12.57 -27.46
C ILE A 577 -2.75 -12.85 -28.26
N ILE A 578 -2.87 -12.91 -29.58
CA ILE A 578 -1.76 -12.87 -30.52
C ILE A 578 -1.78 -11.53 -31.28
N ILE A 579 -0.62 -10.90 -31.45
CA ILE A 579 -0.41 -9.78 -32.39
C ILE A 579 0.48 -10.24 -33.55
N LEU A 580 0.08 -9.92 -34.78
CA LEU A 580 0.78 -10.29 -36.01
C LEU A 580 1.62 -9.13 -36.56
N ARG A 581 2.47 -9.42 -37.54
CA ARG A 581 3.34 -8.43 -38.20
C ARG A 581 2.60 -7.29 -38.90
N ASN A 582 1.36 -7.53 -39.35
CA ASN A 582 0.47 -6.50 -39.91
C ASN A 582 -0.26 -5.67 -38.84
N GLU A 583 0.12 -5.80 -37.56
CA GLU A 583 -0.51 -5.17 -36.38
C GLU A 583 -1.95 -5.64 -36.09
N GLU A 584 -2.46 -6.65 -36.80
CA GLU A 584 -3.73 -7.30 -36.42
C GLU A 584 -3.56 -8.14 -35.16
N TYR A 585 -4.60 -8.20 -34.34
CA TYR A 585 -4.61 -9.00 -33.12
C TYR A 585 -5.95 -9.67 -32.88
N PHE A 586 -5.91 -10.89 -32.34
CA PHE A 586 -7.10 -11.70 -32.05
C PHE A 586 -6.82 -12.73 -30.94
N PRO A 587 -7.84 -13.39 -30.37
CA PRO A 587 -7.64 -14.41 -29.34
C PRO A 587 -6.80 -15.59 -29.83
N LEU A 588 -5.89 -16.10 -28.98
CA LEU A 588 -5.06 -17.27 -29.32
C LEU A 588 -5.92 -18.51 -29.64
N SER A 589 -7.09 -18.63 -29.02
CA SER A 589 -8.03 -19.74 -29.26
C SER A 589 -8.54 -19.85 -30.70
N THR A 590 -8.46 -18.78 -31.49
CA THR A 590 -8.85 -18.77 -32.91
C THR A 590 -7.63 -18.75 -33.84
N CYS A 591 -6.43 -18.97 -33.31
CA CYS A 591 -5.20 -18.95 -34.08
C CYS A 591 -4.89 -20.32 -34.70
N HIS A 592 -4.56 -20.33 -35.99
CA HIS A 592 -4.13 -21.53 -36.73
C HIS A 592 -2.62 -21.54 -37.05
N ILE A 593 -1.86 -20.57 -36.52
CA ILE A 593 -0.41 -20.48 -36.74
C ILE A 593 0.29 -21.54 -35.86
N ASP A 594 1.23 -22.27 -36.45
CA ASP A 594 2.07 -23.23 -35.71
C ASP A 594 2.84 -22.51 -34.57
N ASN A 595 2.82 -23.07 -33.36
CA ASN A 595 3.54 -22.54 -32.19
C ASN A 595 5.04 -22.34 -32.46
N LYS A 596 5.64 -23.06 -33.41
CA LYS A 596 7.03 -22.84 -33.85
C LYS A 596 7.26 -21.49 -34.56
N LYS A 597 6.20 -20.82 -34.96
CA LYS A 597 6.22 -19.48 -35.56
C LYS A 597 5.70 -18.40 -34.60
N LEU A 598 5.48 -18.75 -33.34
CA LEU A 598 5.01 -17.81 -32.33
C LEU A 598 6.10 -17.57 -31.30
N PHE A 599 6.29 -16.31 -30.95
CA PHE A 599 7.08 -15.92 -29.78
C PHE A 599 6.15 -15.55 -28.64
N VAL A 600 6.48 -15.92 -27.41
CA VAL A 600 5.60 -15.70 -26.25
C VAL A 600 6.22 -14.67 -25.31
N TYR A 601 5.40 -13.75 -24.83
CA TYR A 601 5.75 -12.85 -23.74
C TYR A 601 4.83 -13.08 -22.55
N LEU A 602 5.42 -13.37 -21.39
CA LEU A 602 4.73 -13.54 -20.11
C LEU A 602 5.21 -12.49 -19.12
N ASP A 603 4.29 -11.71 -18.57
CA ASP A 603 4.60 -10.84 -17.43
C ASP A 603 4.68 -11.65 -16.11
N LYS A 604 5.08 -10.98 -15.02
CA LYS A 604 5.21 -11.60 -13.70
C LYS A 604 3.93 -12.27 -13.19
N VAL A 605 2.75 -11.68 -13.43
CA VAL A 605 1.48 -12.19 -12.89
C VAL A 605 1.11 -13.49 -13.58
N HIS A 606 1.38 -13.57 -14.88
CA HIS A 606 1.07 -14.72 -15.72
C HIS A 606 2.13 -15.83 -15.66
N THR A 607 3.10 -15.73 -14.74
CA THR A 607 4.04 -16.83 -14.42
C THR A 607 3.42 -17.94 -13.56
N ARG A 608 2.24 -17.70 -12.97
CA ARG A 608 1.47 -18.68 -12.20
C ARG A 608 0.16 -19.01 -12.93
N GLY A 609 -0.31 -20.25 -12.83
CA GLY A 609 -1.61 -20.68 -13.37
C GLY A 609 -1.77 -20.70 -14.90
N THR A 610 -0.77 -20.27 -15.68
CA THR A 610 -0.84 -20.22 -17.15
C THR A 610 -0.36 -21.50 -17.81
N ASP A 611 -1.10 -22.03 -18.79
CA ASP A 611 -0.64 -23.17 -19.60
C ASP A 611 -0.59 -22.81 -21.09
N LEU A 612 0.63 -22.72 -21.64
CA LEU A 612 0.88 -22.42 -23.06
C LEU A 612 1.76 -23.52 -23.66
N LYS A 613 1.35 -24.05 -24.81
CA LYS A 613 2.11 -25.08 -25.53
C LYS A 613 3.30 -24.47 -26.27
N LEU A 614 4.49 -24.62 -25.72
CA LEU A 614 5.75 -24.20 -26.37
C LEU A 614 6.38 -25.36 -27.17
N PRO A 615 7.24 -25.07 -28.17
CA PRO A 615 8.00 -26.11 -28.85
C PRO A 615 8.83 -26.99 -27.90
N LEU A 616 9.05 -28.27 -28.25
CA LEU A 616 9.77 -29.23 -27.40
C LEU A 616 11.22 -28.83 -27.09
N THR A 617 11.85 -28.08 -27.98
CA THR A 617 13.23 -27.58 -27.82
C THR A 617 13.26 -26.10 -27.45
N ALA A 618 12.17 -25.58 -26.89
CA ALA A 618 12.09 -24.16 -26.56
C ALA A 618 13.04 -23.80 -25.41
N ARG A 619 13.74 -22.68 -25.60
CA ARG A 619 14.50 -21.97 -24.59
C ARG A 619 13.74 -20.73 -24.13
N GLY A 620 13.63 -20.57 -22.82
CA GLY A 620 13.03 -19.39 -22.19
C GLY A 620 14.08 -18.41 -21.68
N MET A 621 13.90 -17.12 -22.00
CA MET A 621 14.63 -16.02 -21.38
C MET A 621 13.85 -15.59 -20.14
N VAL A 622 14.40 -15.80 -18.95
CA VAL A 622 13.69 -15.56 -17.69
C VAL A 622 14.38 -14.44 -16.92
N THR A 623 13.67 -13.33 -16.74
CA THR A 623 14.20 -12.19 -16.00
C THR A 623 14.17 -12.44 -14.49
N LEU A 624 15.17 -11.94 -13.78
CA LEU A 624 15.27 -11.96 -12.33
C LEU A 624 15.05 -10.56 -11.77
N GLY A 625 14.43 -10.47 -10.60
CA GLY A 625 14.17 -9.21 -9.93
C GLY A 625 14.38 -9.31 -8.44
N LYS A 626 14.38 -8.16 -7.76
CA LYS A 626 14.54 -8.07 -6.31
C LYS A 626 13.54 -8.99 -5.60
N ASN A 627 13.97 -9.65 -4.53
CA ASN A 627 13.15 -10.59 -3.75
C ASN A 627 12.66 -11.82 -4.53
N MET A 628 13.33 -12.19 -5.63
CA MET A 628 13.13 -13.50 -6.26
C MET A 628 13.54 -14.59 -5.27
N ASN A 629 12.62 -15.51 -4.99
CA ASN A 629 12.86 -16.66 -4.13
C ASN A 629 12.71 -17.95 -4.96
N LYS A 630 13.00 -19.10 -4.34
CA LYS A 630 13.03 -20.38 -5.02
C LYS A 630 11.67 -20.69 -5.65
N ASP A 631 10.57 -20.65 -4.87
CA ASP A 631 9.21 -20.84 -5.38
C ASP A 631 8.89 -19.96 -6.61
N LYS A 632 9.05 -18.62 -6.53
CA LYS A 632 8.73 -17.72 -7.65
C LYS A 632 9.52 -18.08 -8.91
N LEU A 633 10.81 -18.41 -8.76
CA LEU A 633 11.64 -18.84 -9.88
C LEU A 633 11.10 -20.16 -10.47
N MET A 634 10.78 -21.14 -9.62
CA MET A 634 10.23 -22.43 -10.06
C MET A 634 8.91 -22.25 -10.81
N GLN A 635 7.99 -21.45 -10.29
CA GLN A 635 6.70 -21.17 -10.93
C GLN A 635 6.86 -20.59 -12.34
N ALA A 636 7.81 -19.65 -12.48
CA ALA A 636 8.13 -19.02 -13.75
C ALA A 636 8.77 -19.98 -14.76
N VAL A 637 9.82 -20.70 -14.37
CA VAL A 637 10.52 -21.60 -15.31
C VAL A 637 9.63 -22.80 -15.69
N MET A 638 8.78 -23.29 -14.78
CA MET A 638 7.85 -24.40 -15.05
C MET A 638 6.74 -24.05 -16.05
N ARG A 639 6.68 -22.82 -16.59
CA ARG A 639 5.89 -22.54 -17.80
C ARG A 639 6.44 -23.30 -19.02
N LEU A 640 7.72 -23.66 -18.98
CA LEU A 640 8.34 -24.64 -19.87
C LEU A 640 8.11 -26.05 -19.28
N ARG A 641 6.98 -26.67 -19.65
CA ARG A 641 6.52 -27.96 -19.10
C ARG A 641 7.48 -29.13 -19.39
N GLU A 642 8.31 -29.02 -20.42
CA GLU A 642 9.24 -30.05 -20.88
C GLU A 642 10.70 -29.78 -20.46
N LEU A 643 10.91 -29.03 -19.36
CA LEU A 643 12.24 -28.69 -18.83
C LEU A 643 13.08 -29.90 -18.41
N ASP A 644 12.43 -30.99 -17.97
CA ASP A 644 13.14 -32.22 -17.63
C ASP A 644 13.62 -32.99 -18.87
N PHE A 645 13.13 -32.62 -20.05
CA PHE A 645 13.43 -33.30 -21.31
C PHE A 645 14.28 -32.44 -22.26
N LYS A 646 13.66 -31.59 -23.08
CA LYS A 646 14.33 -30.87 -24.18
C LYS A 646 14.20 -29.35 -24.12
N GLN A 647 13.37 -28.81 -23.22
CA GLN A 647 13.32 -27.37 -23.01
C GLN A 647 14.45 -26.93 -22.07
N SER A 648 14.85 -25.67 -22.19
CA SER A 648 15.92 -25.09 -21.37
C SER A 648 15.61 -23.64 -21.02
N ILE A 649 16.44 -23.02 -20.19
CA ILE A 649 16.32 -21.61 -19.83
C ILE A 649 17.67 -20.90 -19.91
N VAL A 650 17.60 -19.59 -20.02
CA VAL A 650 18.68 -18.66 -19.71
C VAL A 650 18.15 -17.63 -18.72
N LEU A 651 18.86 -17.41 -17.62
CA LEU A 651 18.48 -16.44 -16.60
C LEU A 651 19.11 -15.08 -16.88
N TRP A 652 18.35 -14.03 -16.67
CA TRP A 652 18.66 -12.66 -17.06
C TRP A 652 18.56 -11.75 -15.84
N GLY A 653 19.65 -11.10 -15.44
CA GLY A 653 19.63 -10.16 -14.30
C GLY A 653 20.25 -8.81 -14.62
N THR A 654 19.67 -7.75 -14.04
CA THR A 654 20.22 -6.40 -14.10
C THR A 654 21.57 -6.31 -13.38
N LYS A 655 22.26 -5.17 -13.48
CA LYS A 655 23.46 -4.89 -12.69
C LYS A 655 23.22 -5.11 -11.18
N GLU A 656 22.12 -4.58 -10.66
CA GLU A 656 21.69 -4.76 -9.26
C GLU A 656 21.60 -6.25 -8.87
N ILE A 657 20.82 -7.04 -9.62
CA ILE A 657 20.58 -8.45 -9.28
C ILE A 657 21.87 -9.27 -9.44
N SER A 658 22.66 -8.96 -10.47
CA SER A 658 23.96 -9.60 -10.66
C SER A 658 24.90 -9.30 -9.49
N ALA A 659 24.93 -8.07 -8.99
CA ALA A 659 25.76 -7.69 -7.83
C ALA A 659 25.32 -8.42 -6.55
N GLU A 660 24.00 -8.54 -6.30
CA GLU A 660 23.50 -9.34 -5.17
C GLU A 660 23.92 -10.81 -5.24
N ILE A 661 23.77 -11.44 -6.41
CA ILE A 661 24.18 -12.83 -6.64
C ILE A 661 25.69 -12.97 -6.44
N ALA A 662 26.49 -12.08 -7.04
CA ALA A 662 27.94 -12.10 -6.97
C ALA A 662 28.44 -11.96 -5.53
N ASN A 663 27.87 -11.03 -4.76
CA ASN A 663 28.23 -10.79 -3.36
C ASN A 663 27.98 -12.02 -2.47
N ILE A 664 26.80 -12.63 -2.57
CA ILE A 664 26.47 -13.84 -1.79
C ILE A 664 27.38 -15.03 -2.15
N ASN A 665 27.87 -15.08 -3.39
CA ASN A 665 28.76 -16.14 -3.86
C ASN A 665 30.25 -15.79 -3.77
N GLY A 666 30.62 -14.61 -3.24
CA GLY A 666 32.02 -14.18 -3.10
C GLY A 666 32.77 -14.10 -4.45
N MET A 667 32.11 -13.63 -5.51
CA MET A 667 32.67 -13.64 -6.87
C MET A 667 32.37 -12.37 -7.66
N THR A 668 32.84 -12.30 -8.91
CA THR A 668 32.56 -11.21 -9.83
C THR A 668 31.30 -11.49 -10.65
N ILE A 669 30.62 -10.42 -11.07
CA ILE A 669 29.38 -10.48 -11.86
C ILE A 669 29.52 -11.19 -13.21
N ASP A 670 30.71 -11.22 -13.79
CA ASP A 670 30.99 -11.87 -15.08
C ASP A 670 31.07 -13.41 -15.00
N ASN A 671 31.23 -13.96 -13.80
CA ASN A 671 31.40 -15.41 -13.57
C ASN A 671 30.12 -16.10 -13.06
N ILE A 672 28.98 -15.38 -13.08
CA ILE A 672 27.71 -15.91 -12.61
C ILE A 672 27.23 -17.03 -13.54
N THR A 673 26.67 -18.08 -12.95
CA THR A 673 25.98 -19.17 -13.64
C THR A 673 24.66 -19.42 -12.95
N ASN A 674 23.77 -20.21 -13.54
CA ASN A 674 22.50 -20.55 -12.90
C ASN A 674 22.69 -21.24 -11.54
N LYS A 675 23.80 -21.94 -11.29
CA LYS A 675 24.09 -22.51 -9.95
C LYS A 675 24.18 -21.42 -8.88
N HIS A 676 24.85 -20.31 -9.17
CA HIS A 676 24.97 -19.16 -8.27
C HIS A 676 23.62 -18.47 -8.06
N VAL A 677 22.78 -18.40 -9.10
CA VAL A 677 21.39 -17.91 -8.98
C VAL A 677 20.57 -18.81 -8.07
N LEU A 678 20.70 -20.14 -8.18
CA LEU A 678 19.99 -21.10 -7.33
C LEU A 678 20.38 -20.97 -5.85
N ILE A 679 21.66 -20.71 -5.55
CA ILE A 679 22.13 -20.38 -4.20
C ILE A 679 21.46 -19.10 -3.72
N TRP A 680 21.46 -18.04 -4.53
CA TRP A 680 20.86 -16.74 -4.19
C TRP A 680 19.35 -16.84 -3.92
N VAL A 681 18.57 -17.49 -4.79
CA VAL A 681 17.11 -17.62 -4.54
C VAL A 681 16.79 -18.51 -3.34
N THR A 682 17.65 -19.48 -3.03
CA THR A 682 17.51 -20.33 -1.83
C THR A 682 17.82 -19.52 -0.58
N TYR A 683 18.91 -18.74 -0.59
CA TYR A 683 19.23 -17.79 0.48
C TYR A 683 18.08 -16.80 0.72
N ASN A 684 17.52 -16.22 -0.35
CA ASN A 684 16.36 -15.33 -0.26
C ASN A 684 15.12 -16.02 0.32
N THR A 685 14.94 -17.32 0.07
CA THR A 685 13.83 -18.10 0.65
C THR A 685 14.01 -18.26 2.15
N ILE A 686 15.21 -18.61 2.60
CA ILE A 686 15.56 -18.73 4.03
C ILE A 686 15.36 -17.39 4.74
N GLN A 687 15.97 -16.32 4.20
CA GLN A 687 15.88 -14.98 4.78
C GLN A 687 14.43 -14.48 4.84
N LYS A 688 13.63 -14.75 3.79
CA LYS A 688 12.21 -14.42 3.81
C LYS A 688 11.50 -15.14 4.96
N ASN A 689 11.64 -16.45 5.05
CA ASN A 689 10.98 -17.24 6.08
C ASN A 689 11.38 -16.78 7.49
N GLU A 690 12.68 -16.55 7.74
CA GLU A 690 13.18 -16.03 9.02
C GLU A 690 12.56 -14.68 9.39
N ASN A 691 12.53 -13.74 8.45
CA ASN A 691 11.92 -12.42 8.66
C ASN A 691 10.41 -12.50 8.95
N ASP A 692 9.75 -13.51 8.38
CA ASP A 692 8.31 -13.70 8.52
C ASP A 692 7.91 -14.37 9.85
N LEU A 693 8.82 -15.12 10.50
CA LEU A 693 8.54 -15.87 11.74
C LEU A 693 7.98 -15.00 12.87
N TYR A 694 8.52 -13.81 13.09
CA TYR A 694 8.04 -12.91 14.14
C TYR A 694 6.58 -12.50 13.90
N LEU A 695 6.27 -12.08 12.66
CA LEU A 695 4.94 -11.63 12.30
C LEU A 695 3.93 -12.79 12.40
N VAL A 696 4.28 -13.96 11.87
CA VAL A 696 3.47 -15.18 11.96
C VAL A 696 3.21 -15.53 13.41
N THR A 697 4.23 -15.50 14.27
CA THR A 697 4.10 -15.80 15.71
C THR A 697 3.14 -14.83 16.39
N LYS A 698 3.23 -13.54 16.08
CA LYS A 698 2.31 -12.51 16.59
C LYS A 698 0.87 -12.76 16.14
N GLU A 699 0.66 -13.10 14.87
CA GLU A 699 -0.67 -13.41 14.33
C GLU A 699 -1.26 -14.71 14.90
N LYS A 700 -0.42 -15.72 15.12
CA LYS A 700 -0.78 -16.96 15.81
C LYS A 700 -1.20 -16.68 17.26
N LEU A 701 -0.46 -15.85 17.99
CA LEU A 701 -0.80 -15.48 19.37
C LEU A 701 -2.17 -14.79 19.44
N LYS A 702 -2.43 -13.82 18.55
CA LYS A 702 -3.75 -13.17 18.43
C LYS A 702 -4.86 -14.20 18.20
N TYR A 703 -4.64 -15.16 17.30
CA TYR A 703 -5.60 -16.22 17.03
C TYR A 703 -5.86 -17.12 18.24
N VAL A 704 -4.81 -17.55 18.95
CA VAL A 704 -4.96 -18.38 20.16
C VAL A 704 -5.79 -17.65 21.22
N ILE A 705 -5.53 -16.36 21.46
CA ILE A 705 -6.30 -15.54 22.41
C ILE A 705 -7.78 -15.50 22.00
N LYS A 706 -8.07 -15.22 20.72
CA LYS A 706 -9.44 -15.20 20.18
C LYS A 706 -10.14 -16.55 20.35
N ARG A 707 -9.51 -17.64 19.92
CA ARG A 707 -10.06 -19.00 20.03
C ARG A 707 -10.37 -19.36 21.48
N ARG A 708 -9.44 -19.11 22.41
CA ARG A 708 -9.65 -19.38 23.85
C ARG A 708 -10.80 -18.58 24.41
N ALA A 709 -10.88 -17.29 24.08
CA ALA A 709 -11.98 -16.44 24.54
C ALA A 709 -13.33 -17.02 24.06
N LEU A 710 -13.45 -17.41 22.79
CA LEU A 710 -14.65 -18.04 22.25
C LEU A 710 -14.97 -19.40 22.91
N GLU A 711 -13.98 -20.25 23.15
CA GLU A 711 -14.15 -21.51 23.89
C GLU A 711 -14.71 -21.26 25.30
N TYR A 712 -14.19 -20.26 26.02
CA TYR A 712 -14.69 -19.87 27.34
C TYR A 712 -16.13 -19.36 27.29
N GLN A 713 -16.46 -18.50 26.32
CA GLN A 713 -17.83 -18.02 26.10
C GLN A 713 -18.82 -19.16 25.88
N LYS A 714 -18.47 -20.12 25.01
CA LYS A 714 -19.33 -21.27 24.70
C LYS A 714 -19.60 -22.13 25.96
N LYS A 715 -18.64 -22.20 26.90
CA LYS A 715 -18.78 -22.95 28.15
C LYS A 715 -19.53 -22.19 29.24
N ILE A 716 -19.35 -20.89 29.32
CA ILE A 716 -19.91 -20.04 30.37
C ILE A 716 -20.77 -18.97 29.70
N LYS A 717 -22.06 -19.30 29.50
CA LYS A 717 -23.04 -18.41 28.84
C LYS A 717 -23.23 -17.06 29.54
N GLU A 718 -22.77 -16.93 30.79
CA GLU A 718 -22.84 -15.73 31.63
C GLU A 718 -21.60 -14.83 31.57
N ILE A 719 -20.54 -15.17 30.80
CA ILE A 719 -19.35 -14.30 30.71
C ILE A 719 -19.74 -12.92 30.16
N PRO A 720 -19.39 -11.82 30.86
CA PRO A 720 -19.59 -10.48 30.36
C PRO A 720 -18.87 -10.29 29.04
N MET A 721 -19.62 -9.83 28.05
CA MET A 721 -19.14 -9.76 26.67
C MET A 721 -18.03 -8.73 26.44
N ASP A 722 -17.86 -7.79 27.36
CA ASP A 722 -16.74 -6.86 27.39
C ASP A 722 -15.39 -7.60 27.47
N SER A 723 -15.34 -8.75 28.15
CA SER A 723 -14.14 -9.59 28.22
C SER A 723 -13.74 -10.20 26.86
N LEU A 724 -14.72 -10.45 25.98
CA LEU A 724 -14.49 -10.96 24.64
C LEU A 724 -14.13 -9.85 23.64
N ILE A 725 -14.69 -8.65 23.83
CA ILE A 725 -14.31 -7.46 23.07
C ILE A 725 -12.81 -7.18 23.21
N ILE A 726 -12.26 -7.30 24.43
CA ILE A 726 -10.82 -7.12 24.69
C ILE A 726 -9.96 -8.11 23.87
N ALA A 727 -10.43 -9.35 23.68
CA ALA A 727 -9.69 -10.37 22.93
C ALA A 727 -9.77 -10.18 21.39
N TYR A 728 -10.89 -9.65 20.88
CA TYR A 728 -11.17 -9.58 19.44
C TYR A 728 -10.92 -8.20 18.82
N VAL A 729 -11.07 -7.14 19.60
CA VAL A 729 -10.87 -5.77 19.14
C VAL A 729 -9.42 -5.38 19.34
N SER A 730 -8.73 -5.15 18.23
CA SER A 730 -7.44 -4.47 18.27
C SER A 730 -7.66 -2.97 18.25
N GLU A 731 -6.92 -2.27 19.10
CA GLU A 731 -6.76 -0.82 19.00
C GLU A 731 -5.71 -0.52 17.94
N GLY A 732 -6.03 0.37 17.02
CA GLY A 732 -5.00 0.93 16.15
C GLY A 732 -4.08 1.85 16.96
N LEU A 733 -2.82 1.92 16.54
CA LEU A 733 -1.86 2.86 17.07
C LEU A 733 -1.68 3.97 16.03
N ASP A 734 -2.45 5.04 16.18
CA ASP A 734 -2.27 6.25 15.35
C ASP A 734 -1.42 7.33 16.04
N SER A 735 -1.28 7.25 17.36
CA SER A 735 -0.53 8.25 18.10
C SER A 735 0.94 8.26 17.70
N ILE A 736 1.44 9.45 17.31
CA ILE A 736 2.84 9.66 16.93
C ILE A 736 3.75 9.35 18.12
N GLU A 737 3.39 9.84 19.31
CA GLU A 737 4.13 9.64 20.57
C GLU A 737 4.22 8.15 20.92
N LYS A 738 3.12 7.40 20.85
CA LYS A 738 3.14 5.95 21.11
C LYS A 738 3.93 5.15 20.08
N SER A 739 3.95 5.60 18.82
CA SER A 739 4.58 4.85 17.72
C SER A 739 6.09 5.11 17.62
N TYR A 740 6.53 6.33 17.94
CA TYR A 740 7.90 6.79 17.66
C TYR A 740 8.63 7.37 18.87
N GLY A 741 8.00 7.39 20.04
CA GLY A 741 8.61 7.88 21.26
C GLY A 741 9.88 7.10 21.63
N ILE A 742 9.85 5.78 21.46
CA ILE A 742 10.94 4.87 21.82
C ILE A 742 11.65 4.37 20.57
N THR A 743 12.98 4.43 20.55
CA THR A 743 13.77 3.85 19.45
C THR A 743 13.62 2.32 19.43
N PRO A 744 13.43 1.68 18.24
CA PRO A 744 13.18 0.23 18.13
C PRO A 744 14.29 -0.68 18.61
#